data_AF-A0A7W9SW99-F1
#
_entry.id   AF-A0A7W9SW99-F1
#
_cell.length_a   1.000
_cell.length_b   1.000
_cell.length_c   1.000
_cell.angle_alpha   90.00
_cell.angle_beta   90.00
_cell.angle_gamma   90.00
#
_symmetry.space_group_name_H-M   'P 1'
#
loop_
_entity.id
_entity.type
_entity.pdbx_description
1 polymer ?
#
loop_
_entity_poly.entity_id
_entity_poly.type
_entity_poly.pdbx_seq_one_letter_code
_entity_poly.pdbx_strand_id
1 'polypeptide(L)'
;MNKKVLYLLVALATGFTTSVAVAEAPTASAVKQSSPELLAALSSLQDQVRGEAQLTPAELSKVTALVLKDARQLGTDATTCAKAFELVELYETRIGPLFMNAATKGGFPRTATSGLELHYALFAIQQALLDFAYTPENLEKRAAMLTGKSFKTAEYFPGKVTAPSDPSQGYDIQINASQPEAWGFPVAFQDVPARRPTGCYLAPGSISTVTVPPALVGKGFTIRVGAQSWDLAKKPKIKRLDRVSLVFPITRSVTPIANPLGGGIYIEVPYKASAGLVSVKITNAVRSPFFSARSFSKTSMAEWKSTERLHPGPWADFESDKFMMQVPAAWIRDLEDPVTLMRDWDQSMDAVSELLGLPLLRPKTVLYMQNDVLYRGTANFPGYPMSNDPYNPDQLAMQKAGASARKNYMIRGPQFAPYTTFHELGHATSLTKFKGETESAVNVPFVAVLNRKFGVDLEQAFGRSLGNGEKMNLDQAALTWMVTDHFQQGKPMVAAEMMYQHRGHAKYVDIVKLFGWEALSAFWHSVQVDYSKGIEYPKNDDPTDSRILRMSKAAKADLTPLLYFWGIHPDKPEALQAQLAQAGLKPSGAIYDRLRHYQSIIPMNHDAYLAHFQTLHPAGSQTKEKPLDDYQERNGLMARQVVQDILSRYFPMGRP
;
A
#
# COMPACT_ATOMS: atom_id res chain seq x y z
N MET A 1 -25.89 9.35 -15.52
CA MET A 1 -24.52 9.40 -14.95
C MET A 1 -24.54 10.24 -13.66
N ASN A 2 -24.00 9.73 -12.55
CA ASN A 2 -24.27 10.24 -11.19
C ASN A 2 -23.15 11.15 -10.66
N LYS A 3 -23.51 12.23 -9.96
CA LYS A 3 -22.66 13.28 -9.33
C LYS A 3 -21.65 12.76 -8.28
N LYS A 4 -21.52 11.45 -8.08
CA LYS A 4 -20.53 10.80 -7.20
C LYS A 4 -19.19 10.49 -7.88
N VAL A 5 -19.12 10.47 -9.21
CA VAL A 5 -17.84 10.28 -9.94
C VAL A 5 -16.95 11.53 -9.85
N LEU A 6 -17.56 12.72 -9.69
CA LEU A 6 -16.84 13.98 -9.60
C LEU A 6 -16.02 14.15 -8.29
N TYR A 7 -16.40 13.44 -7.22
CA TYR A 7 -15.64 13.44 -5.96
C TYR A 7 -14.38 12.56 -6.00
N LEU A 8 -14.23 11.68 -7.01
CA LEU A 8 -12.99 10.91 -7.22
C LEU A 8 -11.91 11.74 -7.94
N LEU A 9 -12.31 12.72 -8.75
CA LEU A 9 -11.44 13.50 -9.63
C LEU A 9 -10.56 14.54 -8.90
N VAL A 10 -10.91 14.93 -7.68
CA VAL A 10 -10.14 15.94 -6.92
C VAL A 10 -9.03 15.32 -6.05
N ALA A 11 -9.11 14.02 -5.75
CA ALA A 11 -8.12 13.35 -4.90
C ALA A 11 -6.88 12.84 -5.64
N LEU A 12 -6.95 12.68 -6.97
CA LEU A 12 -5.88 12.09 -7.80
C LEU A 12 -5.02 13.12 -8.55
N ALA A 13 -5.44 14.40 -8.58
CA ALA A 13 -4.78 15.46 -9.34
C ALA A 13 -3.80 16.33 -8.54
N THR A 14 -3.78 16.22 -7.21
CA THR A 14 -2.75 16.88 -6.40
C THR A 14 -1.59 15.92 -6.23
N GLY A 15 -0.45 16.25 -6.85
CA GLY A 15 0.85 15.65 -6.54
C GLY A 15 1.10 15.79 -5.04
N PHE A 16 0.73 14.75 -4.28
CA PHE A 16 1.09 14.65 -2.89
C PHE A 16 2.55 14.23 -2.84
N THR A 17 3.42 15.21 -2.65
CA THR A 17 4.66 14.99 -1.91
C THR A 17 4.25 14.36 -0.59
N THR A 18 4.33 13.04 -0.49
CA THR A 18 4.34 12.40 0.82
C THR A 18 5.69 12.72 1.42
N SER A 19 5.82 13.90 2.04
CA SER A 19 6.74 13.96 3.16
C SER A 19 6.21 12.92 4.13
N VAL A 20 6.97 11.82 4.26
CA VAL A 20 7.03 11.17 5.56
C VAL A 20 7.52 12.30 6.43
N ALA A 21 6.60 12.95 7.14
CA ALA A 21 6.97 13.77 8.26
C ALA A 21 7.66 12.81 9.23
N VAL A 22 8.98 12.65 9.05
CA VAL A 22 9.88 12.61 10.17
C VAL A 22 9.43 13.82 10.96
N ALA A 23 8.72 13.60 12.05
CA ALA A 23 8.48 14.67 13.00
C ALA A 23 9.89 15.11 13.39
N GLU A 24 10.39 16.18 12.76
CA GLU A 24 11.55 16.88 13.26
C GLU A 24 11.23 17.16 14.72
N ALA A 25 12.14 16.75 15.61
CA ALA A 25 12.06 17.11 17.00
C ALA A 25 11.90 18.64 17.03
N PRO A 26 10.75 19.17 17.50
CA PRO A 26 10.52 20.60 17.45
C PRO A 26 11.58 21.25 18.33
N THR A 27 12.28 22.21 17.73
CA THR A 27 13.29 23.05 18.38
C THR A 27 12.83 23.47 19.77
N ALA A 28 13.76 23.38 20.74
CA ALA A 28 13.54 23.66 22.15
C ALA A 28 12.91 25.05 22.39
N SER A 29 11.58 25.10 22.36
CA SER A 29 10.81 26.16 22.99
C SER A 29 10.92 25.98 24.50
N ALA A 30 11.21 27.05 25.22
CA ALA A 30 11.38 27.06 26.67
C ALA A 30 10.28 26.24 27.37
N VAL A 31 10.69 25.30 28.22
CA VAL A 31 9.80 24.47 29.05
C VAL A 31 8.95 25.40 29.89
N LYS A 32 7.70 25.64 29.49
CA LYS A 32 6.70 26.28 30.36
C LYS A 32 6.46 25.33 31.53
N GLN A 33 6.62 25.82 32.76
CA GLN A 33 6.12 25.14 33.96
C GLN A 33 4.64 24.78 33.79
N SER A 34 4.21 23.65 34.36
CA SER A 34 2.84 23.16 34.28
C SER A 34 1.84 24.27 34.61
N SER A 35 0.81 24.47 33.78
CA SER A 35 -0.28 25.36 34.16
C SER A 35 -1.03 24.72 35.35
N PRO A 36 -1.26 25.44 36.47
CA PRO A 36 -2.11 24.93 37.56
C PRO A 36 -3.48 24.44 37.06
N GLU A 37 -3.96 25.04 35.98
CA GLU A 37 -5.18 24.67 35.26
C GLU A 37 -5.15 23.23 34.73
N LEU A 38 -4.04 22.79 34.12
CA LEU A 38 -3.93 21.43 33.57
C LEU A 38 -3.89 20.39 34.68
N LEU A 39 -3.14 20.63 35.75
CA LEU A 39 -3.13 19.75 36.91
C LEU A 39 -4.50 19.66 37.59
N ALA A 40 -5.24 20.77 37.68
CA ALA A 40 -6.60 20.79 38.18
C ALA A 40 -7.55 20.02 37.26
N ALA A 41 -7.41 20.14 35.94
CA ALA A 41 -8.20 19.42 34.95
C ALA A 41 -7.94 17.90 34.98
N LEU A 42 -6.68 17.47 35.16
CA LEU A 42 -6.38 16.05 35.39
C LEU A 42 -6.99 15.55 36.70
N SER A 43 -6.96 16.36 37.76
CA SER A 43 -7.62 16.05 39.04
C SER A 43 -9.11 15.84 38.88
N SER A 44 -9.81 16.77 38.21
CA SER A 44 -11.27 16.66 38.05
C SER A 44 -11.68 15.44 37.22
N LEU A 45 -10.86 15.03 36.25
CA LEU A 45 -11.06 13.74 35.56
C LEU A 45 -10.83 12.54 36.48
N GLN A 46 -9.84 12.58 37.38
CA GLN A 46 -9.65 11.50 38.35
C GLN A 46 -10.86 11.39 39.28
N ASP A 47 -11.37 12.51 39.78
CA ASP A 47 -12.54 12.54 40.68
C ASP A 47 -13.80 12.04 39.94
N GLN A 48 -13.96 12.42 38.66
CA GLN A 48 -15.00 11.86 37.77
C GLN A 48 -14.90 10.34 37.64
N VAL A 49 -13.70 9.79 37.46
CA VAL A 49 -13.50 8.34 37.31
C VAL A 49 -13.71 7.60 38.64
N ARG A 50 -13.41 8.23 39.78
CA ARG A 50 -13.69 7.68 41.12
C ARG A 50 -15.17 7.74 41.49
N GLY A 51 -15.95 8.61 40.83
CA GLY A 51 -17.33 8.91 41.20
C GLY A 51 -17.44 9.88 42.38
N GLU A 52 -16.36 10.62 42.67
CA GLU A 52 -16.27 11.62 43.74
C GLU A 52 -16.81 12.99 43.30
N ALA A 53 -16.80 13.26 42.00
CA ALA A 53 -17.41 14.43 41.38
C ALA A 53 -18.10 14.02 40.06
N GLN A 54 -19.09 14.79 39.63
CA GLN A 54 -19.69 14.64 38.30
C GLN A 54 -19.49 15.90 37.46
N LEU A 55 -18.72 15.77 36.39
CA LEU A 55 -18.54 16.78 35.36
C LEU A 55 -19.65 16.65 34.32
N THR A 56 -20.22 17.78 33.92
CA THR A 56 -21.13 17.87 32.78
C THR A 56 -20.41 17.57 31.46
N PRO A 57 -21.13 17.18 30.39
CA PRO A 57 -20.55 17.02 29.06
C PRO A 57 -19.77 18.25 28.56
N ALA A 58 -20.24 19.46 28.90
CA ALA A 58 -19.58 20.71 28.55
C ALA A 58 -18.26 20.90 29.31
N GLU A 59 -18.21 20.53 30.59
CA GLU A 59 -16.98 20.58 31.39
C GLU A 59 -15.95 19.56 30.91
N LEU A 60 -16.37 18.31 30.62
CA LEU A 60 -15.49 17.29 30.04
C LEU A 60 -14.91 17.74 28.69
N SER A 61 -15.72 18.39 27.87
CA SER A 61 -15.28 18.96 26.58
C SER A 61 -14.25 20.08 26.78
N LYS A 62 -14.46 20.97 27.75
CA LYS A 62 -13.49 22.04 28.11
C LYS A 62 -12.18 21.45 28.61
N VAL A 63 -12.24 20.46 29.50
CA VAL A 63 -11.07 19.75 30.00
C VAL A 63 -10.30 19.08 28.86
N THR A 64 -11.00 18.39 27.96
CA THR A 64 -10.38 17.77 26.78
C THR A 64 -9.67 18.80 25.90
N ALA A 65 -10.30 19.95 25.65
CA ALA A 65 -9.70 21.03 24.87
C ALA A 65 -8.44 21.60 25.55
N LEU A 66 -8.44 21.72 26.89
CA LEU A 66 -7.26 22.14 27.65
C LEU A 66 -6.12 21.11 27.55
N VAL A 67 -6.42 19.81 27.67
CA VAL A 67 -5.43 18.74 27.48
C VAL A 67 -4.82 18.81 26.08
N LEU A 68 -5.63 19.00 25.04
CA LEU A 68 -5.13 19.12 23.66
C LEU A 68 -4.25 20.36 23.47
N LYS A 69 -4.65 21.48 24.06
CA LYS A 69 -3.90 22.74 24.02
C LYS A 69 -2.53 22.61 24.69
N ASP A 70 -2.48 21.97 25.85
CA ASP A 70 -1.27 21.84 26.69
C ASP A 70 -0.62 20.45 26.61
N ALA A 71 -0.93 19.66 25.57
CA ALA A 71 -0.55 18.24 25.44
C ALA A 71 0.95 17.97 25.64
N ARG A 72 1.82 18.89 25.22
CA ARG A 72 3.28 18.77 25.41
C ARG A 72 3.70 18.73 26.88
N GLN A 73 2.95 19.38 27.78
CA GLN A 73 3.26 19.39 29.21
C GLN A 73 3.12 17.99 29.83
N LEU A 74 2.23 17.13 29.28
CA LEU A 74 2.10 15.73 29.72
C LEU A 74 3.37 14.90 29.48
N GLY A 75 4.26 15.35 28.60
CA GLY A 75 5.56 14.71 28.37
C GLY A 75 6.76 15.46 28.93
N THR A 76 6.65 16.77 29.15
CA THR A 76 7.80 17.63 29.51
C THR A 76 7.83 18.06 30.97
N ASP A 77 6.72 17.96 31.69
CA ASP A 77 6.63 18.20 33.13
C ASP A 77 6.41 16.89 33.90
N ALA A 78 7.29 16.58 34.87
CA ALA A 78 7.28 15.28 35.54
C ALA A 78 6.02 15.04 36.39
N THR A 79 5.53 16.08 37.07
CA THR A 79 4.34 16.01 37.92
C THR A 79 3.09 15.77 37.08
N THR A 80 2.93 16.54 36.00
CA THR A 80 1.83 16.40 35.04
C THR A 80 1.86 15.03 34.36
N CYS A 81 3.05 14.57 33.96
CA CYS A 81 3.23 13.25 33.34
C CYS A 81 2.82 12.12 34.28
N ALA A 82 3.30 12.14 35.53
CA ALA A 82 2.95 11.14 36.54
C ALA A 82 1.43 11.09 36.77
N LYS A 83 0.81 12.27 36.98
CA LYS A 83 -0.63 12.37 37.21
C LYS A 83 -1.48 11.92 36.02
N ALA A 84 -1.01 12.20 34.80
CA ALA A 84 -1.67 11.71 33.58
C ALA A 84 -1.60 10.18 33.48
N PHE A 85 -0.46 9.55 33.81
CA PHE A 85 -0.38 8.08 33.86
C PHE A 85 -1.25 7.47 34.96
N GLU A 86 -1.30 8.07 36.15
CA GLU A 86 -2.21 7.64 37.23
C GLU A 86 -3.67 7.70 36.80
N LEU A 87 -4.08 8.76 36.09
CA LEU A 87 -5.42 8.87 35.53
C LEU A 87 -5.70 7.78 34.49
N VAL A 88 -4.75 7.48 33.60
CA VAL A 88 -4.89 6.37 32.64
C VAL A 88 -5.09 5.05 33.39
N GLU A 89 -4.25 4.73 34.36
CA GLU A 89 -4.35 3.50 35.15
C GLU A 89 -5.67 3.39 35.91
N LEU A 90 -6.09 4.49 36.54
CA LEU A 90 -7.36 4.58 37.27
C LEU A 90 -8.54 4.32 36.33
N TYR A 91 -8.56 4.97 35.17
CA TYR A 91 -9.60 4.75 34.16
C TYR A 91 -9.62 3.30 33.68
N GLU A 92 -8.47 2.76 33.30
CA GLU A 92 -8.39 1.40 32.75
C GLU A 92 -8.77 0.34 33.80
N THR A 93 -8.67 0.66 35.09
CA THR A 93 -9.05 -0.22 36.20
C THR A 93 -10.53 -0.09 36.57
N ARG A 94 -11.10 1.11 36.57
CA ARG A 94 -12.50 1.36 36.98
C ARG A 94 -13.50 1.19 35.83
N ILE A 95 -13.14 1.64 34.64
CA ILE A 95 -14.03 1.68 33.45
C ILE A 95 -13.62 0.60 32.44
N GLY A 96 -12.34 0.29 32.36
CA GLY A 96 -11.76 -0.66 31.41
C GLY A 96 -11.06 0.03 30.24
N PRO A 97 -10.08 -0.61 29.58
CA PRO A 97 -9.26 0.04 28.56
C PRO A 97 -10.05 0.53 27.34
N LEU A 98 -9.56 1.59 26.69
CA LEU A 98 -10.15 2.04 25.42
C LEU A 98 -10.12 0.92 24.39
N PHE A 99 -11.18 0.89 23.57
CA PHE A 99 -11.47 -0.12 22.55
C PHE A 99 -11.85 -1.51 23.08
N MET A 100 -11.81 -1.71 24.41
CA MET A 100 -12.15 -2.97 25.06
C MET A 100 -13.35 -2.84 26.00
N ASN A 101 -13.55 -1.68 26.61
CA ASN A 101 -14.70 -1.40 27.47
C ASN A 101 -16.02 -1.29 26.67
N ALA A 102 -17.14 -1.42 27.37
CA ALA A 102 -18.48 -1.48 26.77
C ALA A 102 -18.82 -0.28 25.87
N ALA A 103 -18.34 0.92 26.21
CA ALA A 103 -18.65 2.14 25.46
C ALA A 103 -17.80 2.32 24.19
N THR A 104 -16.58 1.76 24.16
CA THR A 104 -15.60 2.01 23.09
C THR A 104 -15.23 0.78 22.27
N LYS A 105 -15.76 -0.40 22.62
CA LYS A 105 -15.54 -1.66 21.89
C LYS A 105 -15.92 -1.53 20.41
N GLY A 106 -15.05 -2.01 19.52
CA GLY A 106 -15.22 -1.86 18.06
C GLY A 106 -14.98 -0.44 17.53
N GLY A 107 -14.55 0.49 18.39
CA GLY A 107 -14.24 1.88 18.08
C GLY A 107 -15.46 2.81 18.09
N PHE A 108 -15.20 4.11 18.22
CA PHE A 108 -16.20 5.17 18.39
C PHE A 108 -16.04 6.29 17.36
N PRO A 109 -17.07 7.12 17.09
CA PRO A 109 -16.97 8.24 16.15
C PRO A 109 -15.86 9.22 16.54
N ARG A 110 -15.32 9.94 15.56
CA ARG A 110 -14.38 11.06 15.82
C ARG A 110 -15.11 12.31 16.31
N THR A 111 -16.34 12.50 15.83
CA THR A 111 -17.18 13.64 16.18
C THR A 111 -17.78 13.45 17.57
N ALA A 112 -17.70 14.50 18.39
CA ALA A 112 -18.25 14.51 19.74
C ALA A 112 -19.69 13.95 19.75
N THR A 113 -19.94 12.99 20.64
CA THR A 113 -21.19 12.27 20.76
C THR A 113 -21.52 12.17 22.24
N SER A 114 -22.77 12.43 22.59
CA SER A 114 -23.25 12.41 23.98
C SER A 114 -22.94 11.06 24.64
N GLY A 115 -22.36 11.11 25.84
CA GLY A 115 -21.99 9.93 26.63
C GLY A 115 -20.59 9.39 26.34
N LEU A 116 -19.83 10.01 25.44
CA LEU A 116 -18.45 9.60 25.11
C LEU A 116 -17.39 10.64 25.52
N GLU A 117 -17.77 11.74 26.17
CA GLU A 117 -16.90 12.87 26.49
C GLU A 117 -15.68 12.48 27.33
N LEU A 118 -15.89 11.65 28.36
CA LEU A 118 -14.79 11.12 29.18
C LEU A 118 -13.83 10.24 28.37
N HIS A 119 -14.34 9.49 27.38
CA HIS A 119 -13.54 8.64 26.52
C HIS A 119 -12.69 9.46 25.55
N TYR A 120 -13.21 10.58 25.05
CA TYR A 120 -12.42 11.54 24.25
C TYR A 120 -11.31 12.19 25.08
N ALA A 121 -11.60 12.57 26.32
CA ALA A 121 -10.59 13.12 27.24
C ALA A 121 -9.44 12.13 27.43
N LEU A 122 -9.75 10.87 27.74
CA LEU A 122 -8.71 9.86 27.91
C LEU A 122 -7.96 9.55 26.62
N PHE A 123 -8.64 9.47 25.48
CA PHE A 123 -8.00 9.29 24.19
C PHE A 123 -6.96 10.38 23.93
N ALA A 124 -7.31 11.65 24.21
CA ALA A 124 -6.40 12.78 24.08
C ALA A 124 -5.19 12.66 25.01
N ILE A 125 -5.40 12.23 26.27
CA ILE A 125 -4.33 12.03 27.25
C ILE A 125 -3.38 10.90 26.83
N GLN A 126 -3.91 9.73 26.46
CA GLN A 126 -3.09 8.60 26.01
C GLN A 126 -2.29 8.95 24.75
N GLN A 127 -2.92 9.65 23.79
CA GLN A 127 -2.24 10.10 22.58
C GLN A 127 -1.12 11.11 22.90
N ALA A 128 -1.38 12.09 23.77
CA ALA A 128 -0.39 13.08 24.19
C ALA A 128 0.79 12.44 24.95
N LEU A 129 0.52 11.50 25.86
CA LEU A 129 1.57 10.74 26.55
C LEU A 129 2.42 9.94 25.57
N LEU A 130 1.82 9.27 24.59
CA LEU A 130 2.55 8.55 23.55
C LEU A 130 3.45 9.51 22.75
N ASP A 131 2.90 10.65 22.30
CA ASP A 131 3.62 11.58 21.42
C ASP A 131 4.74 12.35 22.13
N PHE A 132 4.60 12.64 23.43
CA PHE A 132 5.48 13.59 24.12
C PHE A 132 6.24 13.01 25.33
N ALA A 133 5.80 11.92 25.96
CA ALA A 133 6.48 11.39 27.14
C ALA A 133 7.68 10.49 26.78
N TYR A 134 7.57 9.68 25.74
CA TYR A 134 8.57 8.66 25.36
C TYR A 134 9.62 9.19 24.38
N THR A 135 10.16 10.37 24.64
CA THR A 135 11.22 10.99 23.81
C THR A 135 12.61 10.44 24.17
N PRO A 136 13.60 10.54 23.27
CA PRO A 136 14.99 10.18 23.59
C PRO A 136 15.51 10.89 24.85
N GLU A 137 15.18 12.18 25.00
CA GLU A 137 15.61 12.98 26.16
C GLU A 137 14.99 12.46 27.47
N ASN A 138 13.70 12.14 27.49
CA ASN A 138 13.05 11.62 28.69
C ASN A 138 13.54 10.20 29.03
N LEU A 139 13.83 9.37 28.04
CA LEU A 139 14.43 8.04 28.28
C LEU A 139 15.84 8.13 28.85
N GLU A 140 16.58 9.19 28.54
CA GLU A 140 17.90 9.43 29.11
C GLU A 140 17.85 10.06 30.50
N LYS A 141 17.05 11.12 30.67
CA LYS A 141 17.05 11.94 31.89
C LYS A 141 16.01 11.52 32.93
N ARG A 142 14.97 10.78 32.52
CA ARG A 142 13.75 10.52 33.30
C ARG A 142 13.21 9.10 33.12
N ALA A 143 14.07 8.12 32.84
CA ALA A 143 13.68 6.73 32.60
C ALA A 143 12.78 6.14 33.72
N ALA A 144 13.04 6.50 34.98
CA ALA A 144 12.27 6.03 36.14
C ALA A 144 10.79 6.45 36.08
N MET A 145 10.47 7.59 35.45
CA MET A 145 9.10 8.06 35.25
C MET A 145 8.33 7.22 34.21
N LEU A 146 9.05 6.60 33.28
CA LEU A 146 8.49 5.87 32.14
C LEU A 146 8.52 4.35 32.33
N THR A 147 9.42 3.85 33.17
CA THR A 147 9.60 2.41 33.40
C THR A 147 8.32 1.81 33.98
N GLY A 148 7.81 0.76 33.33
CA GLY A 148 6.57 0.09 33.72
C GLY A 148 5.29 0.81 33.33
N LYS A 149 5.37 2.03 32.77
CA LYS A 149 4.18 2.76 32.31
C LYS A 149 3.74 2.22 30.95
N SER A 150 2.54 1.65 30.90
CA SER A 150 1.94 1.10 29.68
C SER A 150 0.46 1.43 29.62
N PHE A 151 -0.15 1.26 28.44
CA PHE A 151 -1.60 1.32 28.29
C PHE A 151 -2.13 -0.10 28.16
N LYS A 152 -3.13 -0.49 28.97
CA LYS A 152 -3.80 -1.79 28.81
C LYS A 152 -4.50 -1.91 27.45
N THR A 153 -4.77 -0.81 26.76
CA THR A 153 -5.20 -0.82 25.34
C THR A 153 -4.21 -1.55 24.41
N ALA A 154 -2.95 -1.74 24.80
CA ALA A 154 -1.99 -2.58 24.09
C ALA A 154 -2.50 -4.03 23.90
N GLU A 155 -3.39 -4.52 24.78
CA GLU A 155 -4.02 -5.84 24.64
C GLU A 155 -4.90 -5.96 23.39
N TYR A 156 -5.47 -4.84 22.96
CA TYR A 156 -6.29 -4.76 21.76
C TYR A 156 -5.42 -4.49 20.52
N PHE A 157 -4.60 -3.44 20.55
CA PHE A 157 -3.76 -3.07 19.41
C PHE A 157 -2.56 -2.22 19.87
N PRO A 158 -1.33 -2.46 19.36
CA PRO A 158 -0.96 -3.47 18.36
C PRO A 158 -0.91 -4.90 18.92
N GLY A 159 -0.97 -5.10 20.23
CA GLY A 159 -0.91 -6.41 20.87
C GLY A 159 0.11 -6.41 22.01
N LYS A 160 -0.22 -7.03 23.15
CA LYS A 160 0.71 -7.15 24.28
C LYS A 160 1.56 -8.41 24.19
N VAL A 161 2.75 -8.34 24.78
CA VAL A 161 3.56 -9.49 25.18
C VAL A 161 4.13 -9.23 26.57
N THR A 162 4.37 -10.31 27.32
CA THR A 162 5.08 -10.21 28.61
C THR A 162 6.55 -9.88 28.36
N ALA A 163 7.11 -8.96 29.14
CA ALA A 163 8.54 -8.66 29.12
C ALA A 163 9.39 -9.93 29.37
N PRO A 164 10.62 -10.02 28.84
CA PRO A 164 11.48 -11.16 29.11
C PRO A 164 11.79 -11.27 30.61
N SER A 165 11.87 -12.50 31.13
CA SER A 165 12.23 -12.73 32.53
C SER A 165 13.67 -12.31 32.84
N ASP A 166 14.56 -12.41 31.84
CA ASP A 166 15.92 -11.90 31.89
C ASP A 166 16.05 -10.67 30.97
N PRO A 167 16.09 -9.45 31.52
CA PRO A 167 16.24 -8.23 30.71
C PRO A 167 17.64 -8.09 30.10
N SER A 168 18.64 -8.86 30.57
CA SER A 168 20.00 -8.85 30.02
C SER A 168 20.13 -9.72 28.76
N GLN A 169 19.15 -10.60 28.50
CA GLN A 169 19.12 -11.42 27.30
C GLN A 169 19.19 -10.54 26.04
N GLY A 170 20.22 -10.76 25.24
CA GLY A 170 20.48 -10.01 24.01
C GLY A 170 20.28 -10.87 22.76
N TYR A 171 19.78 -10.25 21.70
CA TYR A 171 19.65 -10.85 20.37
C TYR A 171 20.54 -10.09 19.39
N ASP A 172 21.49 -10.78 18.76
CA ASP A 172 22.31 -10.25 17.67
C ASP A 172 21.62 -10.49 16.33
N ILE A 173 21.39 -9.41 15.58
CA ILE A 173 20.50 -9.39 14.42
C ILE A 173 21.25 -8.76 13.25
N GLN A 174 21.45 -9.54 12.20
CA GLN A 174 22.01 -9.05 10.95
C GLN A 174 20.95 -8.32 10.12
N ILE A 175 21.27 -7.11 9.65
CA ILE A 175 20.44 -6.32 8.75
C ILE A 175 21.26 -5.81 7.57
N ASN A 176 20.60 -5.57 6.43
CA ASN A 176 21.17 -4.76 5.35
C ASN A 176 20.91 -3.27 5.62
N ALA A 177 21.94 -2.56 6.08
CA ALA A 177 21.94 -1.13 6.36
C ALA A 177 22.31 -0.27 5.14
N SER A 178 21.95 -0.74 3.94
CA SER A 178 22.10 0.00 2.69
C SER A 178 20.76 0.24 2.00
N GLN A 179 20.63 1.41 1.42
CA GLN A 179 19.57 1.81 0.50
C GLN A 179 20.20 2.75 -0.55
N PRO A 180 20.99 2.22 -1.49
CA PRO A 180 21.57 3.04 -2.55
C PRO A 180 20.48 3.67 -3.43
N GLU A 181 20.89 4.64 -4.24
CA GLU A 181 20.04 5.23 -5.28
C GLU A 181 19.57 4.15 -6.26
N ALA A 182 18.28 4.19 -6.63
CA ALA A 182 17.72 3.25 -7.58
C ALA A 182 18.09 3.63 -9.00
N TRP A 183 18.41 2.63 -9.83
CA TRP A 183 18.55 2.83 -11.27
C TRP A 183 17.18 2.90 -11.94
N GLY A 184 17.08 3.77 -12.94
CA GLY A 184 15.88 3.98 -13.75
C GLY A 184 14.91 4.98 -13.16
N PHE A 185 13.75 5.07 -13.78
CA PHE A 185 12.66 5.98 -13.44
C PHE A 185 12.21 5.79 -11.98
N PRO A 186 12.00 6.89 -11.22
CA PRO A 186 11.59 6.88 -9.83
C PRO A 186 10.31 6.08 -9.56
N VAL A 187 10.36 5.19 -8.57
CA VAL A 187 9.18 4.52 -8.02
C VAL A 187 8.70 5.24 -6.75
N ALA A 188 7.44 5.06 -6.38
CA ALA A 188 6.87 5.68 -5.19
C ALA A 188 7.64 5.26 -3.92
N PHE A 189 7.84 6.22 -3.00
CA PHE A 189 8.49 6.01 -1.71
C PHE A 189 9.93 5.49 -1.79
N GLN A 190 10.64 5.69 -2.91
CA GLN A 190 12.01 5.20 -3.08
C GLN A 190 13.04 5.90 -2.16
N ASP A 191 12.74 7.13 -1.76
CA ASP A 191 13.54 8.04 -0.94
C ASP A 191 13.15 8.02 0.54
N VAL A 192 12.01 7.39 0.86
CA VAL A 192 11.64 7.06 2.25
C VAL A 192 12.59 5.99 2.77
N PRO A 193 13.00 6.05 4.06
CA PRO A 193 13.84 5.03 4.66
C PRO A 193 13.34 3.59 4.42
N ALA A 194 14.25 2.68 4.12
CA ALA A 194 13.98 1.26 4.00
C ALA A 194 13.85 0.64 5.39
N ARG A 195 12.72 -0.03 5.63
CA ARG A 195 12.44 -0.66 6.91
C ARG A 195 13.05 -2.05 6.97
N ARG A 196 13.80 -2.34 8.03
CA ARG A 196 14.43 -3.64 8.31
C ARG A 196 13.84 -4.27 9.58
N PRO A 197 13.00 -5.31 9.46
CA PRO A 197 12.55 -6.11 10.59
C PRO A 197 13.70 -6.75 11.35
N THR A 198 13.55 -6.79 12.67
CA THR A 198 14.56 -7.39 13.56
C THR A 198 14.12 -8.74 14.14
N GLY A 199 12.85 -9.11 14.00
CA GLY A 199 12.28 -10.27 14.70
C GLY A 199 12.16 -10.07 16.21
N CYS A 200 12.29 -8.83 16.70
CA CYS A 200 12.10 -8.47 18.12
C CYS A 200 10.86 -7.59 18.30
N TYR A 201 10.26 -7.69 19.48
CA TYR A 201 9.07 -6.97 19.92
C TYR A 201 9.34 -6.37 21.30
N LEU A 202 9.03 -5.09 21.46
CA LEU A 202 9.05 -4.40 22.73
C LEU A 202 7.77 -4.73 23.51
N ALA A 203 7.92 -5.28 24.72
CA ALA A 203 6.80 -5.42 25.65
C ALA A 203 6.30 -4.03 26.10
N PRO A 204 4.98 -3.77 26.13
CA PRO A 204 4.43 -2.49 26.56
C PRO A 204 4.99 -2.03 27.91
N GLY A 205 5.44 -0.77 28.00
CA GLY A 205 6.01 -0.18 29.22
C GLY A 205 7.41 -0.66 29.63
N SER A 206 8.03 -1.52 28.83
CA SER A 206 9.45 -1.85 28.98
C SER A 206 10.34 -0.81 28.28
N ILE A 207 11.60 -0.75 28.71
CA ILE A 207 12.66 0.00 28.02
C ILE A 207 13.66 -1.03 27.47
N SER A 208 13.72 -1.19 26.15
CA SER A 208 14.76 -1.99 25.50
C SER A 208 15.96 -1.13 25.16
N THR A 209 17.12 -1.77 24.96
CA THR A 209 18.31 -1.09 24.47
C THR A 209 18.71 -1.67 23.12
N VAL A 210 18.99 -0.80 22.16
CA VAL A 210 19.51 -1.17 20.84
C VAL A 210 20.95 -0.70 20.73
N THR A 211 21.87 -1.64 20.52
CA THR A 211 23.28 -1.38 20.31
C THR A 211 23.64 -1.58 18.84
N VAL A 212 24.26 -0.58 18.23
CA VAL A 212 24.61 -0.56 16.80
C VAL A 212 26.11 -0.31 16.60
N PRO A 213 26.69 -0.67 15.44
CA PRO A 213 28.07 -0.33 15.14
C PRO A 213 28.22 1.18 14.87
N PRO A 214 29.43 1.74 15.05
CA PRO A 214 29.73 3.14 14.75
C PRO A 214 29.35 3.58 13.34
N ALA A 215 29.28 2.64 12.39
CA ALA A 215 28.88 2.90 11.01
C ALA A 215 27.48 3.51 10.87
N LEU A 216 26.57 3.34 11.85
CA LEU A 216 25.19 3.89 11.80
C LEU A 216 25.02 5.19 12.59
N VAL A 217 25.94 5.47 13.52
CA VAL A 217 25.82 6.54 14.51
C VAL A 217 25.90 7.92 13.84
N GLY A 218 24.88 8.75 14.05
CA GLY A 218 24.82 10.12 13.53
C GLY A 218 24.61 10.21 12.01
N LYS A 219 24.23 9.11 11.34
CA LYS A 219 24.08 9.04 9.87
C LYS A 219 22.64 9.00 9.37
N GLY A 220 21.69 9.46 10.20
CA GLY A 220 20.27 9.51 9.84
C GLY A 220 19.51 8.19 10.00
N PHE A 221 20.15 7.12 10.47
CA PHE A 221 19.45 5.89 10.85
C PHE A 221 18.55 6.14 12.07
N THR A 222 17.40 5.47 12.10
CA THR A 222 16.48 5.53 13.23
C THR A 222 15.99 4.13 13.61
N ILE A 223 15.57 3.99 14.87
CA ILE A 223 14.92 2.79 15.39
C ILE A 223 13.44 3.09 15.49
N ARG A 224 12.61 2.26 14.87
CA ARG A 224 11.15 2.33 15.01
C ARG A 224 10.66 1.27 15.99
N VAL A 225 9.73 1.65 16.86
CA VAL A 225 8.99 0.74 17.74
C VAL A 225 7.51 0.84 17.41
N GLY A 226 6.94 -0.26 16.91
CA GLY A 226 5.61 -0.33 16.32
C GLY A 226 5.69 -0.33 14.79
N ALA A 227 4.97 -1.25 14.16
CA ALA A 227 5.06 -1.42 12.72
C ALA A 227 4.08 -0.51 11.97
N GLN A 228 2.89 -0.28 12.52
CA GLN A 228 1.85 0.54 11.89
C GLN A 228 2.21 2.02 12.02
N SER A 229 2.70 2.61 10.92
CA SER A 229 3.22 3.98 10.89
C SER A 229 2.26 5.00 10.28
N TRP A 230 1.04 4.60 9.90
CA TRP A 230 0.03 5.55 9.41
C TRP A 230 -0.67 6.27 10.56
N ASP A 231 -0.76 7.60 10.45
CA ASP A 231 -1.56 8.45 11.33
C ASP A 231 -3.04 8.40 10.92
N LEU A 232 -3.92 8.03 11.87
CA LEU A 232 -5.36 7.89 11.65
C LEU A 232 -6.20 9.07 12.18
N ALA A 233 -5.59 10.20 12.56
CA ALA A 233 -6.29 11.36 13.12
C ALA A 233 -7.40 11.92 12.20
N LYS A 234 -7.24 11.76 10.88
CA LYS A 234 -8.24 12.19 9.88
C LYS A 234 -9.35 11.18 9.63
N LYS A 235 -9.37 10.02 10.33
CA LYS A 235 -10.42 9.02 10.18
C LYS A 235 -11.69 9.43 10.92
N PRO A 236 -12.88 9.23 10.31
CA PRO A 236 -14.17 9.58 10.94
C PRO A 236 -14.52 8.65 12.10
N LYS A 237 -13.87 7.49 12.21
CA LYS A 237 -14.02 6.54 13.30
C LYS A 237 -12.66 6.27 13.94
N ILE A 238 -12.61 6.32 15.26
CA ILE A 238 -11.45 5.97 16.08
C ILE A 238 -11.51 4.49 16.39
N LYS A 239 -10.50 3.72 15.98
CA LYS A 239 -10.39 2.28 16.28
C LYS A 239 -9.10 1.88 16.99
N ARG A 240 -8.13 2.79 17.06
CA ARG A 240 -6.90 2.70 17.84
C ARG A 240 -6.44 4.13 18.12
N LEU A 241 -5.41 4.32 18.93
CA LEU A 241 -4.70 5.61 18.99
C LEU A 241 -4.25 6.01 17.58
N ASP A 242 -4.28 7.31 17.26
CA ASP A 242 -4.02 7.81 15.92
C ASP A 242 -2.61 7.46 15.45
N ARG A 243 -1.65 7.60 16.36
CA ARG A 243 -0.27 7.11 16.21
C ARG A 243 -0.03 6.03 17.26
N VAL A 244 0.58 4.93 16.83
CA VAL A 244 0.92 3.78 17.69
C VAL A 244 2.39 3.40 17.63
N SER A 245 3.18 4.10 16.82
CA SER A 245 4.60 3.83 16.62
C SER A 245 5.44 5.04 16.99
N LEU A 246 6.60 4.79 17.58
CA LEU A 246 7.60 5.80 17.93
C LEU A 246 8.89 5.57 17.15
N VAL A 247 9.65 6.64 16.94
CA VAL A 247 10.91 6.61 16.19
C VAL A 247 12.01 7.31 16.99
N PHE A 248 13.15 6.66 17.12
CA PHE A 248 14.30 7.09 17.92
C PHE A 248 15.52 7.26 17.02
N PRO A 249 16.16 8.44 16.97
CA PRO A 249 17.35 8.64 16.17
C PRO A 249 18.55 7.87 16.76
N ILE A 250 19.40 7.35 15.89
CA ILE A 250 20.65 6.69 16.30
C ILE A 250 21.77 7.73 16.33
N THR A 251 21.88 8.46 17.45
CA THR A 251 22.92 9.50 17.66
C THR A 251 24.11 9.00 18.46
N ARG A 252 24.01 7.80 19.05
CA ARG A 252 25.07 7.11 19.80
C ARG A 252 24.96 5.59 19.59
N SER A 253 25.99 4.84 19.97
CA SER A 253 26.02 3.38 19.76
C SER A 253 24.97 2.62 20.56
N VAL A 254 24.51 3.16 21.68
CA VAL A 254 23.54 2.52 22.60
C VAL A 254 22.33 3.43 22.77
N THR A 255 21.20 3.03 22.19
CA THR A 255 19.97 3.83 22.20
C THR A 255 18.87 3.13 23.01
N PRO A 256 18.39 3.73 24.12
CA PRO A 256 17.20 3.24 24.81
C PRO A 256 15.96 3.55 23.97
N ILE A 257 15.01 2.62 23.93
CA ILE A 257 13.75 2.73 23.22
C ILE A 257 12.60 2.28 24.11
N ALA A 258 11.43 2.88 23.93
CA ALA A 258 10.23 2.53 24.68
C ALA A 258 8.97 2.89 23.88
N ASN A 259 7.85 2.25 24.21
CA ASN A 259 6.52 2.58 23.68
C ASN A 259 5.46 2.07 24.68
N PRO A 260 4.51 2.89 25.14
CA PRO A 260 3.49 2.47 26.11
C PRO A 260 2.55 1.40 25.55
N LEU A 261 2.48 1.25 24.22
CA LEU A 261 1.73 0.22 23.53
C LEU A 261 2.57 -1.00 23.12
N GLY A 262 3.89 -0.96 23.32
CA GLY A 262 4.82 -1.93 22.76
C GLY A 262 4.90 -1.86 21.23
N GLY A 263 5.46 -2.89 20.60
CA GLY A 263 5.51 -2.98 19.14
C GLY A 263 6.75 -3.68 18.60
N GLY A 264 6.70 -4.11 17.33
CA GLY A 264 7.88 -4.65 16.64
C GLY A 264 9.00 -3.61 16.57
N ILE A 265 10.24 -4.06 16.66
CA ILE A 265 11.43 -3.20 16.59
C ILE A 265 12.02 -3.29 15.18
N TYR A 266 12.25 -2.13 14.55
CA TYR A 266 12.77 -2.03 13.18
C TYR A 266 13.92 -1.04 13.12
N ILE A 267 14.86 -1.27 12.20
CA ILE A 267 15.83 -0.25 11.80
C ILE A 267 15.36 0.40 10.50
N GLU A 268 15.25 1.72 10.50
CA GLU A 268 14.95 2.52 9.31
C GLU A 268 16.28 2.99 8.71
N VAL A 269 16.60 2.47 7.53
CA VAL A 269 17.83 2.74 6.78
C VAL A 269 17.57 3.96 5.90
N PRO A 270 18.31 5.08 6.03
CA PRO A 270 18.04 6.28 5.27
C PRO A 270 18.41 6.11 3.79
N TYR A 271 17.72 6.85 2.92
CA TYR A 271 18.04 6.88 1.50
C TYR A 271 19.49 7.29 1.26
N LYS A 272 20.15 6.65 0.29
CA LYS A 272 21.58 6.75 -0.04
C LYS A 272 22.54 6.18 1.01
N ALA A 273 22.06 5.48 2.04
CA ALA A 273 22.92 4.75 2.96
C ALA A 273 23.64 3.58 2.26
N SER A 274 24.87 3.30 2.68
CA SER A 274 25.74 2.26 2.12
C SER A 274 26.55 1.51 3.18
N ALA A 275 25.99 1.31 4.38
CA ALA A 275 26.72 0.69 5.50
C ALA A 275 26.88 -0.84 5.38
N GLY A 276 26.35 -1.46 4.33
CA GLY A 276 26.46 -2.90 4.08
C GLY A 276 25.64 -3.74 5.06
N LEU A 277 26.09 -4.98 5.27
CA LEU A 277 25.55 -5.86 6.31
C LEU A 277 26.15 -5.48 7.67
N VAL A 278 25.29 -5.31 8.67
CA VAL A 278 25.69 -4.94 10.03
C VAL A 278 24.93 -5.75 11.07
N SER A 279 25.58 -6.01 12.21
CA SER A 279 24.93 -6.64 13.37
C SER A 279 24.40 -5.56 14.32
N VAL A 280 23.15 -5.70 14.74
CA VAL A 280 22.50 -4.89 15.77
C VAL A 280 22.15 -5.79 16.94
N LYS A 281 22.49 -5.39 18.16
CA LYS A 281 22.14 -6.13 19.38
C LYS A 281 20.96 -5.47 20.09
N ILE A 282 19.95 -6.25 20.44
CA ILE A 282 18.76 -5.76 21.17
C ILE A 282 18.65 -6.51 22.49
N THR A 283 18.56 -5.79 23.61
CA THR A 283 18.34 -6.36 24.95
C THR A 283 17.01 -5.91 25.55
N ASN A 284 16.52 -6.66 26.54
CA ASN A 284 15.21 -6.48 27.18
C ASN A 284 14.06 -6.42 26.17
N ALA A 285 14.10 -7.30 25.16
CA ALA A 285 13.07 -7.45 24.14
C ALA A 285 12.58 -8.90 24.09
N VAL A 286 11.45 -9.11 23.41
CA VAL A 286 10.85 -10.43 23.22
C VAL A 286 10.98 -10.80 21.75
N ARG A 287 11.21 -12.08 21.43
CA ARG A 287 11.18 -12.51 20.02
C ARG A 287 9.76 -12.47 19.46
N SER A 288 9.64 -12.04 18.22
CA SER A 288 8.43 -12.08 17.39
C SER A 288 8.65 -13.07 16.25
N PRO A 289 7.62 -13.75 15.73
CA PRO A 289 7.78 -14.59 14.55
C PRO A 289 8.39 -13.81 13.38
N PHE A 290 9.48 -14.33 12.82
CA PHE A 290 10.13 -13.73 11.67
C PHE A 290 10.59 -14.80 10.71
N PHE A 291 10.05 -14.79 9.49
CA PHE A 291 10.56 -15.63 8.42
C PHE A 291 11.41 -14.79 7.48
N SER A 292 12.69 -15.13 7.38
CA SER A 292 13.60 -14.46 6.47
C SER A 292 13.93 -15.34 5.26
N ALA A 293 13.60 -14.84 4.07
CA ALA A 293 14.03 -15.38 2.78
C ALA A 293 15.21 -14.59 2.19
N ARG A 294 15.83 -13.70 2.98
CA ARG A 294 16.99 -12.89 2.58
C ARG A 294 18.22 -13.76 2.32
N SER A 295 19.07 -13.32 1.40
CA SER A 295 20.31 -14.01 1.03
C SER A 295 21.33 -14.18 2.16
N PHE A 296 21.30 -13.36 3.21
CA PHE A 296 22.34 -13.31 4.25
C PHE A 296 21.91 -13.79 5.65
N SER A 297 20.63 -14.08 5.87
CA SER A 297 20.09 -14.52 7.17
C SER A 297 18.83 -15.37 6.99
N LYS A 298 18.92 -16.44 6.19
CA LYS A 298 17.75 -17.23 5.79
C LYS A 298 17.24 -18.12 6.93
N THR A 299 15.93 -18.08 7.19
CA THR A 299 15.24 -19.01 8.08
C THR A 299 15.04 -20.35 7.38
N SER A 300 15.54 -21.43 7.96
CA SER A 300 15.31 -22.79 7.47
C SER A 300 13.89 -23.27 7.78
N MET A 301 13.45 -24.32 7.08
CA MET A 301 12.15 -24.91 7.36
C MET A 301 12.05 -25.53 8.76
N ALA A 302 13.15 -26.10 9.27
CA ALA A 302 13.19 -26.66 10.61
C ALA A 302 13.01 -25.55 11.65
N GLU A 303 13.81 -24.48 11.58
CA GLU A 303 13.72 -23.32 12.47
C GLU A 303 12.34 -22.67 12.43
N TRP A 304 11.74 -22.55 11.24
CA TRP A 304 10.39 -22.04 11.11
C TRP A 304 9.38 -22.86 11.92
N LYS A 305 9.39 -24.19 11.73
CA LYS A 305 8.40 -25.08 12.34
C LYS A 305 8.59 -25.25 13.85
N SER A 306 9.85 -25.32 14.31
CA SER A 306 10.19 -25.59 15.71
C SER A 306 10.29 -24.34 16.57
N THR A 307 10.55 -23.17 15.99
CA THR A 307 11.00 -22.00 16.77
C THR A 307 10.36 -20.70 16.29
N GLU A 308 10.65 -20.24 15.07
CA GLU A 308 10.30 -18.87 14.65
C GLU A 308 8.78 -18.65 14.64
N ARG A 309 8.00 -19.58 14.09
CA ARG A 309 6.54 -19.45 14.05
C ARG A 309 5.87 -19.53 15.43
N LEU A 310 6.60 -19.95 16.46
CA LEU A 310 6.10 -20.15 17.83
C LEU A 310 6.45 -19.01 18.77
N HIS A 311 7.25 -18.04 18.35
CA HIS A 311 7.57 -16.88 19.16
C HIS A 311 6.31 -16.11 19.62
N PRO A 312 6.33 -15.53 20.83
CA PRO A 312 5.12 -14.99 21.48
C PRO A 312 4.67 -13.64 20.94
N GLY A 313 5.50 -12.95 20.14
CA GLY A 313 5.12 -11.70 19.48
C GLY A 313 3.78 -11.77 18.73
N PRO A 314 2.95 -10.70 18.74
CA PRO A 314 1.60 -10.72 18.19
C PRO A 314 1.58 -10.54 16.67
N TRP A 315 2.70 -10.16 16.06
CA TRP A 315 2.87 -9.96 14.62
C TRP A 315 4.01 -10.82 14.09
N ALA A 316 3.83 -11.31 12.87
CA ALA A 316 4.85 -11.99 12.12
C ALA A 316 5.33 -11.11 10.98
N ASP A 317 6.64 -10.89 10.88
CA ASP A 317 7.26 -10.26 9.72
C ASP A 317 7.76 -11.34 8.75
N PHE A 318 7.70 -11.04 7.46
CA PHE A 318 8.29 -11.82 6.39
C PHE A 318 9.11 -10.88 5.50
N GLU A 319 10.38 -11.20 5.28
CA GLU A 319 11.26 -10.36 4.45
C GLU A 319 12.11 -11.23 3.52
N SER A 320 12.12 -10.88 2.23
CA SER A 320 13.12 -11.30 1.25
C SER A 320 13.90 -10.08 0.78
N ASP A 321 14.84 -10.28 -0.14
CA ASP A 321 15.55 -9.16 -0.78
C ASP A 321 14.65 -8.33 -1.72
N LYS A 322 13.42 -8.79 -2.02
CA LYS A 322 12.51 -8.17 -3.00
C LYS A 322 11.15 -7.77 -2.45
N PHE A 323 10.68 -8.42 -1.39
CA PHE A 323 9.32 -8.32 -0.86
C PHE A 323 9.30 -8.32 0.66
N MET A 324 8.29 -7.65 1.23
CA MET A 324 8.09 -7.63 2.67
C MET A 324 6.60 -7.63 3.00
N MET A 325 6.24 -8.32 4.08
CA MET A 325 4.91 -8.19 4.66
C MET A 325 4.92 -8.36 6.17
N GLN A 326 3.86 -7.86 6.80
CA GLN A 326 3.54 -8.12 8.18
C GLN A 326 2.10 -8.59 8.31
N VAL A 327 1.91 -9.69 9.05
CA VAL A 327 0.60 -10.30 9.31
C VAL A 327 0.46 -10.62 10.80
N PRO A 328 -0.77 -10.75 11.34
CA PRO A 328 -0.97 -11.21 12.71
C PRO A 328 -0.36 -12.60 12.94
N ALA A 329 0.33 -12.80 14.08
CA ALA A 329 1.04 -14.04 14.35
C ALA A 329 0.13 -15.27 14.40
N ALA A 330 -1.15 -15.15 14.77
CA ALA A 330 -2.02 -16.32 14.73
C ALA A 330 -2.45 -16.76 13.31
N TRP A 331 -2.18 -15.96 12.28
CA TRP A 331 -2.39 -16.40 10.90
C TRP A 331 -1.34 -17.44 10.46
N ILE A 332 -0.18 -17.47 11.12
CA ILE A 332 0.99 -18.22 10.65
C ILE A 332 1.34 -19.44 11.49
N ARG A 333 0.61 -19.71 12.58
CA ARG A 333 0.93 -20.84 13.49
C ARG A 333 0.88 -22.18 12.77
N ASP A 334 -0.06 -22.33 11.82
CA ASP A 334 -0.20 -23.51 10.96
C ASP A 334 0.39 -23.31 9.55
N LEU A 335 1.18 -22.25 9.32
CA LEU A 335 1.80 -22.04 8.01
C LEU A 335 2.95 -23.05 7.81
N GLU A 336 2.73 -24.04 6.96
CA GLU A 336 3.66 -25.15 6.78
C GLU A 336 4.80 -24.87 5.81
N ASP A 337 4.58 -24.04 4.78
CA ASP A 337 5.57 -23.75 3.73
C ASP A 337 5.71 -22.24 3.43
N PRO A 338 6.40 -21.49 4.32
CA PRO A 338 6.75 -20.09 4.08
C PRO A 338 7.82 -19.92 2.98
N VAL A 339 8.57 -20.96 2.61
CA VAL A 339 9.62 -20.89 1.57
C VAL A 339 8.97 -20.71 0.20
N THR A 340 8.01 -21.57 -0.14
CA THR A 340 7.23 -21.43 -1.38
C THR A 340 6.49 -20.10 -1.39
N LEU A 341 5.84 -19.73 -0.28
CA LEU A 341 5.11 -18.47 -0.16
C LEU A 341 5.99 -17.25 -0.51
N MET A 342 7.19 -17.15 0.09
CA MET A 342 8.08 -16.02 -0.16
C MET A 342 8.71 -16.06 -1.56
N ARG A 343 9.01 -17.25 -2.09
CA ARG A 343 9.46 -17.41 -3.47
C ARG A 343 8.40 -16.91 -4.46
N ASP A 344 7.13 -17.23 -4.23
CA ASP A 344 6.04 -16.82 -5.11
C ASP A 344 5.88 -15.27 -5.08
N TRP A 345 5.97 -14.64 -3.91
CA TRP A 345 6.00 -13.18 -3.82
C TRP A 345 7.22 -12.55 -4.52
N ASP A 346 8.40 -13.15 -4.40
CA ASP A 346 9.61 -12.71 -5.12
C ASP A 346 9.43 -12.83 -6.64
N GLN A 347 8.83 -13.92 -7.12
CA GLN A 347 8.52 -14.11 -8.54
C GLN A 347 7.58 -13.02 -9.05
N SER A 348 6.61 -12.59 -8.23
CA SER A 348 5.75 -11.47 -8.61
C SER A 348 6.53 -10.15 -8.77
N MET A 349 7.48 -9.87 -7.86
CA MET A 349 8.32 -8.68 -7.99
C MET A 349 9.25 -8.77 -9.20
N ASP A 350 9.72 -9.97 -9.55
CA ASP A 350 10.48 -10.21 -10.78
C ASP A 350 9.63 -9.96 -12.03
N ALA A 351 8.40 -10.46 -12.09
CA ALA A 351 7.51 -10.21 -13.23
C ALA A 351 7.28 -8.71 -13.47
N VAL A 352 7.11 -7.93 -12.40
CA VAL A 352 6.93 -6.48 -12.50
C VAL A 352 8.23 -5.78 -12.91
N SER A 353 9.37 -6.18 -12.34
CA SER A 353 10.68 -5.60 -12.69
C SER A 353 11.05 -5.90 -14.14
N GLU A 354 10.86 -7.15 -14.58
CA GLU A 354 11.07 -7.56 -15.97
C GLU A 354 10.15 -6.79 -16.93
N LEU A 355 8.85 -6.66 -16.60
CA LEU A 355 7.90 -5.87 -17.41
C LEU A 355 8.36 -4.42 -17.58
N LEU A 356 8.88 -3.81 -16.53
CA LEU A 356 9.28 -2.41 -16.53
C LEU A 356 10.73 -2.18 -16.97
N GLY A 357 11.46 -3.26 -17.30
CA GLY A 357 12.86 -3.20 -17.68
C GLY A 357 13.78 -2.73 -16.55
N LEU A 358 13.41 -2.99 -15.29
CA LEU A 358 14.14 -2.63 -14.07
C LEU A 358 14.99 -3.81 -13.56
N PRO A 359 16.08 -3.55 -12.80
CA PRO A 359 16.80 -4.59 -12.06
C PRO A 359 15.89 -5.42 -11.17
N LEU A 360 16.06 -6.75 -11.18
CA LEU A 360 15.29 -7.68 -10.35
C LEU A 360 15.47 -7.42 -8.84
N LEU A 361 16.68 -7.03 -8.45
CA LEU A 361 16.97 -6.56 -7.10
C LEU A 361 16.91 -5.04 -7.07
N ARG A 362 15.94 -4.51 -6.35
CA ARG A 362 15.76 -3.06 -6.13
C ARG A 362 16.42 -2.66 -4.80
N PRO A 363 16.97 -1.44 -4.66
CA PRO A 363 17.59 -1.00 -3.40
C PRO A 363 16.66 -1.01 -2.18
N LYS A 364 15.35 -0.86 -2.43
CA LYS A 364 14.30 -0.86 -1.43
C LYS A 364 13.11 -1.64 -1.97
N THR A 365 12.52 -2.45 -1.11
CA THR A 365 11.26 -3.15 -1.37
C THR A 365 10.18 -2.15 -1.80
N VAL A 366 9.53 -2.41 -2.94
CA VAL A 366 8.43 -1.56 -3.44
C VAL A 366 7.10 -1.98 -2.82
N LEU A 367 6.84 -3.30 -2.76
CA LEU A 367 5.64 -3.84 -2.14
C LEU A 367 5.94 -4.29 -0.70
N TYR A 368 5.58 -3.43 0.26
CA TYR A 368 5.53 -3.77 1.68
C TYR A 368 4.07 -3.79 2.14
N MET A 369 3.51 -4.98 2.37
CA MET A 369 2.09 -5.11 2.77
C MET A 369 1.94 -5.21 4.29
N GLN A 370 0.89 -4.59 4.83
CA GLN A 370 0.60 -4.62 6.26
C GLN A 370 -0.91 -4.60 6.53
N ASN A 371 -1.31 -5.19 7.65
CA ASN A 371 -2.65 -5.03 8.21
C ASN A 371 -2.72 -3.95 9.30
N ASP A 372 -3.88 -3.28 9.38
CA ASP A 372 -4.20 -2.29 10.41
C ASP A 372 -5.70 -2.37 10.73
N VAL A 373 -6.19 -1.76 11.82
CA VAL A 373 -7.61 -1.83 12.22
C VAL A 373 -8.58 -1.10 11.27
N LEU A 374 -8.02 -0.26 10.39
CA LEU A 374 -8.71 0.49 9.37
C LEU A 374 -7.87 0.54 8.08
N TYR A 375 -8.54 0.64 6.94
CA TYR A 375 -7.90 1.04 5.69
C TYR A 375 -7.19 2.38 5.86
N ARG A 376 -6.00 2.53 5.26
CA ARG A 376 -5.29 3.83 5.24
C ARG A 376 -6.13 4.93 4.61
N GLY A 377 -6.80 4.65 3.49
CA GLY A 377 -7.67 5.59 2.79
C GLY A 377 -9.15 5.24 2.87
N THR A 378 -9.96 5.85 2.01
CA THR A 378 -11.37 5.48 1.78
C THR A 378 -11.53 4.39 0.70
N ALA A 379 -10.42 4.01 0.07
CA ALA A 379 -10.23 2.96 -0.92
C ALA A 379 -8.85 2.31 -0.69
N ASN A 380 -8.44 1.41 -1.58
CA ASN A 380 -7.06 0.92 -1.64
C ASN A 380 -6.11 2.05 -2.09
N PHE A 381 -4.88 2.07 -1.55
CA PHE A 381 -3.85 3.05 -1.93
C PHE A 381 -2.47 2.40 -1.95
N PRO A 382 -1.50 2.91 -2.75
CA PRO A 382 -0.11 2.50 -2.63
C PRO A 382 0.47 3.01 -1.32
N GLY A 383 1.48 2.33 -0.78
CA GLY A 383 2.12 2.77 0.45
C GLY A 383 3.36 1.98 0.80
N TYR A 384 4.14 2.54 1.72
CA TYR A 384 5.22 1.83 2.39
C TYR A 384 5.09 2.07 3.91
N PRO A 385 4.29 1.27 4.62
CA PRO A 385 3.56 0.08 4.14
C PRO A 385 2.26 0.38 3.37
N MET A 386 1.90 -0.50 2.44
CA MET A 386 0.58 -0.61 1.84
C MET A 386 -0.36 -1.27 2.86
N SER A 387 -1.33 -0.49 3.37
CA SER A 387 -2.27 -0.91 4.42
C SER A 387 -3.70 -0.90 3.91
N ASN A 388 -4.05 -1.96 3.20
CA ASN A 388 -5.30 -2.11 2.45
C ASN A 388 -6.15 -3.30 2.93
N ASP A 389 -5.79 -3.91 4.05
CA ASP A 389 -6.52 -5.06 4.60
C ASP A 389 -6.85 -4.81 6.07
N PRO A 390 -8.12 -4.50 6.41
CA PRO A 390 -8.51 -4.19 7.76
C PRO A 390 -8.46 -5.46 8.62
N TYR A 391 -7.77 -5.37 9.74
CA TYR A 391 -7.71 -6.36 10.79
C TYR A 391 -8.74 -6.02 11.88
N ASN A 392 -9.37 -7.04 12.45
CA ASN A 392 -10.23 -6.87 13.62
C ASN A 392 -9.65 -7.65 14.81
N PRO A 393 -9.06 -6.97 15.82
CA PRO A 393 -8.56 -7.64 17.01
C PRO A 393 -9.65 -8.34 17.84
N ASP A 394 -10.92 -7.90 17.73
CA ASP A 394 -12.05 -8.41 18.54
C ASP A 394 -12.71 -9.69 18.00
N GLN A 395 -12.42 -10.12 16.77
CA GLN A 395 -13.07 -11.30 16.18
C GLN A 395 -12.66 -12.59 16.93
N LEU A 396 -13.35 -12.88 18.05
CA LEU A 396 -13.28 -14.09 18.89
C LEU A 396 -11.85 -14.72 18.99
N ALA A 397 -10.94 -14.02 19.67
CA ALA A 397 -9.68 -14.54 20.23
C ALA A 397 -8.82 -15.44 19.30
N MET A 398 -8.63 -15.11 18.02
CA MET A 398 -7.73 -15.82 17.08
C MET A 398 -7.95 -17.36 16.90
N GLN A 399 -8.82 -18.01 17.68
CA GLN A 399 -9.06 -19.46 17.72
C GLN A 399 -9.95 -19.93 16.56
N LYS A 400 -10.75 -19.04 15.97
CA LYS A 400 -11.47 -19.32 14.70
C LYS A 400 -10.65 -18.93 13.46
N ALA A 401 -9.47 -18.32 13.65
CA ALA A 401 -8.65 -17.78 12.55
C ALA A 401 -8.06 -18.87 11.64
N GLY A 402 -7.96 -20.12 12.07
CA GLY A 402 -7.47 -21.20 11.21
C GLY A 402 -8.19 -21.25 9.86
N ALA A 403 -9.52 -21.07 9.81
CA ALA A 403 -10.26 -21.15 8.54
C ALA A 403 -10.28 -19.82 7.74
N SER A 404 -10.40 -18.66 8.39
CA SER A 404 -10.47 -17.36 7.71
C SER A 404 -9.09 -16.76 7.38
N ALA A 405 -8.07 -17.01 8.21
CA ALA A 405 -6.69 -16.60 7.93
C ALA A 405 -6.08 -17.44 6.81
N ARG A 406 -6.35 -18.76 6.75
CA ARG A 406 -6.00 -19.62 5.59
C ARG A 406 -6.63 -19.15 4.27
N LYS A 407 -7.61 -18.24 4.32
CA LYS A 407 -8.20 -17.60 3.13
C LYS A 407 -7.51 -16.28 2.76
N ASN A 408 -6.76 -15.65 3.67
CA ASN A 408 -6.11 -14.38 3.40
C ASN A 408 -4.97 -14.57 2.38
N TYR A 409 -5.00 -13.77 1.32
CA TYR A 409 -4.09 -13.92 0.20
C TYR A 409 -2.62 -13.65 0.57
N MET A 410 -2.35 -12.83 1.59
CA MET A 410 -0.98 -12.50 2.01
C MET A 410 -0.19 -13.76 2.40
N ILE A 411 -0.86 -14.74 3.04
CA ILE A 411 -0.26 -16.01 3.47
C ILE A 411 -0.57 -17.21 2.56
N ARG A 412 -1.37 -17.00 1.50
CA ARG A 412 -1.61 -18.02 0.45
C ARG A 412 -0.76 -17.81 -0.79
N GLY A 413 -0.32 -16.57 -1.02
CA GLY A 413 0.50 -16.17 -2.14
C GLY A 413 -0.20 -15.22 -3.14
N PRO A 414 0.59 -14.61 -4.02
CA PRO A 414 0.14 -13.57 -4.96
C PRO A 414 -0.89 -14.06 -5.98
N GLN A 415 -0.91 -15.35 -6.31
CA GLN A 415 -1.90 -15.96 -7.20
C GLN A 415 -3.33 -15.94 -6.63
N PHE A 416 -3.48 -15.67 -5.34
CA PHE A 416 -4.79 -15.49 -4.68
C PHE A 416 -5.08 -14.04 -4.31
N ALA A 417 -4.18 -13.10 -4.64
CA ALA A 417 -4.36 -11.70 -4.32
C ALA A 417 -5.58 -11.11 -5.06
N PRO A 418 -6.35 -10.22 -4.41
CA PRO A 418 -7.31 -9.40 -5.13
C PRO A 418 -6.56 -8.52 -6.13
N TYR A 419 -7.20 -8.20 -7.27
CA TYR A 419 -6.58 -7.37 -8.31
C TYR A 419 -6.09 -6.03 -7.76
N THR A 420 -6.77 -5.50 -6.73
CA THR A 420 -6.42 -4.23 -6.08
C THR A 420 -5.01 -4.23 -5.51
N THR A 421 -4.48 -5.36 -5.02
CA THR A 421 -3.09 -5.44 -4.52
C THR A 421 -2.09 -5.04 -5.59
N PHE A 422 -2.24 -5.59 -6.80
CA PHE A 422 -1.33 -5.32 -7.91
C PHE A 422 -1.69 -4.05 -8.68
N HIS A 423 -2.95 -3.61 -8.64
CA HIS A 423 -3.37 -2.27 -9.07
C HIS A 423 -2.61 -1.19 -8.31
N GLU A 424 -2.58 -1.26 -6.97
CA GLU A 424 -1.83 -0.30 -6.16
C GLU A 424 -0.32 -0.43 -6.36
N LEU A 425 0.21 -1.64 -6.58
CA LEU A 425 1.61 -1.80 -6.99
C LEU A 425 1.88 -1.11 -8.34
N GLY A 426 0.96 -1.21 -9.29
CA GLY A 426 1.03 -0.50 -10.56
C GLY A 426 1.13 1.02 -10.38
N HIS A 427 0.34 1.60 -9.47
CA HIS A 427 0.49 3.00 -9.08
C HIS A 427 1.87 3.30 -8.48
N ALA A 428 2.35 2.43 -7.59
CA ALA A 428 3.63 2.57 -6.89
C ALA A 428 4.85 2.45 -7.83
N THR A 429 4.74 1.70 -8.92
CA THR A 429 5.85 1.58 -9.90
C THR A 429 6.07 2.84 -10.75
N SER A 430 5.12 3.77 -10.74
CA SER A 430 5.20 5.00 -11.54
C SER A 430 5.40 4.80 -13.04
N LEU A 431 4.98 3.65 -13.59
CA LEU A 431 5.03 3.36 -15.03
C LEU A 431 4.42 4.51 -15.86
N THR A 432 5.07 4.91 -16.96
CA THR A 432 4.55 5.95 -17.86
C THR A 432 3.35 5.45 -18.66
N LYS A 433 2.40 6.31 -18.97
CA LYS A 433 1.10 5.98 -19.56
C LYS A 433 0.66 6.99 -20.61
N PHE A 434 -0.22 6.56 -21.53
CA PHE A 434 -0.99 7.51 -22.33
C PHE A 434 -1.93 8.31 -21.43
N LYS A 435 -2.35 9.47 -21.93
CA LYS A 435 -3.36 10.31 -21.29
C LYS A 435 -4.64 9.53 -20.99
N GLY A 436 -5.16 9.68 -19.77
CA GLY A 436 -6.42 9.07 -19.34
C GLY A 436 -6.31 7.65 -18.79
N GLU A 437 -5.13 7.02 -18.84
CA GLU A 437 -4.93 5.64 -18.42
C GLU A 437 -4.58 5.44 -16.94
N THR A 438 -4.66 6.49 -16.12
CA THR A 438 -4.20 6.46 -14.72
C THR A 438 -4.73 5.24 -13.95
N GLU A 439 -6.00 4.89 -14.15
CA GLU A 439 -6.67 3.76 -13.47
C GLU A 439 -6.86 2.51 -14.36
N SER A 440 -6.20 2.47 -15.52
CA SER A 440 -6.26 1.32 -16.44
C SER A 440 -4.91 0.62 -16.57
N ALA A 441 -3.87 1.32 -17.03
CA ALA A 441 -2.56 0.75 -17.30
C ALA A 441 -1.88 0.19 -16.04
N VAL A 442 -2.27 0.66 -14.84
CA VAL A 442 -1.80 0.14 -13.54
C VAL A 442 -2.24 -1.30 -13.25
N ASN A 443 -3.16 -1.85 -14.04
CA ASN A 443 -3.57 -3.26 -13.93
C ASN A 443 -2.68 -4.23 -14.73
N VAL A 444 -1.91 -3.73 -15.70
CA VAL A 444 -1.01 -4.55 -16.56
C VAL A 444 0.02 -5.35 -15.74
N PRO A 445 0.64 -4.81 -14.67
CA PRO A 445 1.53 -5.58 -13.81
C PRO A 445 0.91 -6.88 -13.29
N PHE A 446 -0.40 -6.92 -12.98
CA PHE A 446 -1.02 -8.15 -12.49
C PHE A 446 -1.13 -9.22 -13.59
N VAL A 447 -1.37 -8.80 -14.84
CA VAL A 447 -1.36 -9.69 -16.01
C VAL A 447 0.00 -10.37 -16.13
N ALA A 448 1.09 -9.58 -16.04
CA ALA A 448 2.45 -10.09 -16.12
C ALA A 448 2.77 -11.08 -15.00
N VAL A 449 2.34 -10.77 -13.77
CA VAL A 449 2.53 -11.65 -12.61
C VAL A 449 1.88 -13.01 -12.85
N LEU A 450 0.58 -13.02 -13.15
CA LEU A 450 -0.18 -14.27 -13.33
C LEU A 450 0.32 -15.08 -14.53
N ASN A 451 0.52 -14.42 -15.67
CA ASN A 451 0.88 -15.12 -16.91
C ASN A 451 2.33 -15.60 -16.91
N ARG A 452 3.29 -14.74 -16.55
CA ARG A 452 4.71 -15.07 -16.69
C ARG A 452 5.26 -15.96 -15.57
N LYS A 453 4.63 -15.95 -14.39
CA LYS A 453 5.19 -16.60 -13.20
C LYS A 453 4.31 -17.70 -12.61
N PHE A 454 3.01 -17.67 -12.88
CA PHE A 454 2.05 -18.62 -12.30
C PHE A 454 1.31 -19.47 -13.34
N GLY A 455 1.74 -19.45 -14.62
CA GLY A 455 1.21 -20.32 -15.67
C GLY A 455 -0.26 -20.08 -16.00
N VAL A 456 -0.81 -18.93 -15.61
CA VAL A 456 -2.18 -18.53 -15.98
C VAL A 456 -2.18 -18.12 -17.44
N ASP A 457 -3.13 -18.62 -18.23
CA ASP A 457 -3.29 -18.21 -19.63
C ASP A 457 -3.38 -16.67 -19.76
N LEU A 458 -2.87 -16.09 -20.84
CA LEU A 458 -2.78 -14.63 -21.00
C LEU A 458 -4.15 -13.95 -20.92
N GLU A 459 -5.17 -14.54 -21.55
CA GLU A 459 -6.53 -13.99 -21.55
C GLU A 459 -7.17 -14.13 -20.16
N GLN A 460 -6.93 -15.25 -19.48
CA GLN A 460 -7.39 -15.45 -18.10
C GLN A 460 -6.70 -14.48 -17.13
N ALA A 461 -5.40 -14.24 -17.31
CA ALA A 461 -4.63 -13.27 -16.53
C ALA A 461 -5.13 -11.84 -16.78
N PHE A 462 -5.43 -11.51 -18.03
CA PHE A 462 -6.06 -10.24 -18.41
C PHE A 462 -7.43 -10.07 -17.78
N GLY A 463 -8.29 -11.08 -17.85
CA GLY A 463 -9.58 -11.05 -17.16
C GLY A 463 -9.41 -10.76 -15.68
N ARG A 464 -8.52 -11.47 -14.99
CA ARG A 464 -8.25 -11.33 -13.55
C ARG A 464 -7.56 -10.01 -13.14
N SER A 465 -7.02 -9.25 -14.10
CA SER A 465 -6.34 -7.98 -13.82
C SER A 465 -7.25 -6.86 -13.32
N LEU A 466 -8.56 -7.06 -13.43
CA LEU A 466 -9.61 -6.20 -12.89
C LEU A 466 -10.76 -7.14 -12.45
N GLY A 467 -11.78 -6.65 -11.73
CA GLY A 467 -12.94 -7.48 -11.37
C GLY A 467 -13.59 -8.19 -12.57
N ASN A 468 -14.35 -9.28 -12.36
CA ASN A 468 -15.02 -10.11 -13.40
C ASN A 468 -14.14 -11.11 -14.19
N GLY A 469 -13.03 -11.57 -13.60
CA GLY A 469 -11.94 -12.16 -14.38
C GLY A 469 -12.12 -13.48 -15.13
N GLU A 470 -13.16 -14.28 -14.86
CA GLU A 470 -13.38 -15.52 -15.64
C GLU A 470 -14.11 -15.28 -16.97
N LYS A 471 -14.78 -14.13 -17.11
CA LYS A 471 -15.66 -13.85 -18.26
C LYS A 471 -15.09 -12.83 -19.23
N MET A 472 -14.00 -12.18 -18.83
CA MET A 472 -13.37 -11.15 -19.63
C MET A 472 -12.15 -11.70 -20.35
N ASN A 473 -12.09 -11.46 -21.66
CA ASN A 473 -10.95 -11.69 -22.53
C ASN A 473 -10.84 -10.52 -23.51
N LEU A 474 -9.85 -10.52 -24.39
CA LEU A 474 -9.61 -9.45 -25.35
C LEU A 474 -10.76 -9.23 -26.33
N ASP A 475 -11.50 -10.28 -26.72
CA ASP A 475 -12.66 -10.14 -27.60
C ASP A 475 -13.82 -9.47 -26.86
N GLN A 476 -14.08 -9.86 -25.60
CA GLN A 476 -15.06 -9.19 -24.76
C GLN A 476 -14.69 -7.73 -24.50
N ALA A 477 -13.42 -7.44 -24.23
CA ALA A 477 -12.94 -6.06 -24.06
C ALA A 477 -13.11 -5.25 -25.36
N ALA A 478 -12.80 -5.83 -26.52
CA ALA A 478 -12.97 -5.17 -27.81
C ALA A 478 -14.45 -4.89 -28.09
N LEU A 479 -15.34 -5.85 -27.84
CA LEU A 479 -16.78 -5.67 -27.96
C LEU A 479 -17.30 -4.55 -27.06
N THR A 480 -16.87 -4.49 -25.78
CA THR A 480 -17.28 -3.40 -24.88
C THR A 480 -16.84 -2.03 -25.40
N TRP A 481 -15.78 -1.95 -26.20
CA TRP A 481 -15.31 -0.72 -26.82
C TRP A 481 -16.06 -0.40 -28.11
N MET A 482 -16.22 -1.37 -29.01
CA MET A 482 -16.83 -1.19 -30.33
C MET A 482 -18.32 -0.81 -30.27
N VAL A 483 -19.00 -1.12 -29.16
CA VAL A 483 -20.40 -0.73 -28.94
C VAL A 483 -20.58 0.69 -28.40
N THR A 484 -19.49 1.42 -28.10
CA THR A 484 -19.57 2.80 -27.61
C THR A 484 -19.83 3.81 -28.73
N ASP A 485 -20.47 4.93 -28.37
CA ASP A 485 -20.68 6.06 -29.27
C ASP A 485 -19.36 6.66 -29.78
N HIS A 486 -18.33 6.76 -28.92
CA HIS A 486 -17.03 7.29 -29.34
C HIS A 486 -16.39 6.41 -30.40
N PHE A 487 -16.39 5.09 -30.21
CA PHE A 487 -15.87 4.18 -31.24
C PHE A 487 -16.66 4.30 -32.54
N GLN A 488 -17.99 4.23 -32.50
CA GLN A 488 -18.85 4.29 -33.68
C GLN A 488 -18.74 5.62 -34.45
N GLN A 489 -18.30 6.68 -33.79
CA GLN A 489 -18.02 7.99 -34.40
C GLN A 489 -16.55 8.16 -34.83
N GLY A 490 -15.72 7.12 -34.72
CA GLY A 490 -14.29 7.18 -35.04
C GLY A 490 -13.51 8.13 -34.15
N LYS A 491 -13.91 8.29 -32.87
CA LYS A 491 -13.27 9.17 -31.88
C LYS A 491 -12.33 8.38 -30.96
N PRO A 492 -11.30 9.04 -30.41
CA PRO A 492 -10.45 8.41 -29.40
C PRO A 492 -11.26 8.10 -28.13
N MET A 493 -10.78 7.11 -27.37
CA MET A 493 -11.38 6.74 -26.09
C MET A 493 -11.13 7.85 -25.08
N VAL A 494 -12.13 8.20 -24.27
CA VAL A 494 -11.96 9.18 -23.18
C VAL A 494 -11.56 8.50 -21.88
N ALA A 495 -11.00 9.26 -20.93
CA ALA A 495 -10.55 8.71 -19.64
C ALA A 495 -11.65 7.93 -18.88
N ALA A 496 -12.92 8.36 -18.99
CA ALA A 496 -14.06 7.67 -18.36
C ALA A 496 -14.36 6.29 -18.97
N GLU A 497 -13.98 6.05 -20.21
CA GLU A 497 -14.12 4.77 -20.90
C GLU A 497 -12.92 3.85 -20.63
N MET A 498 -11.77 4.42 -20.28
CA MET A 498 -10.55 3.69 -19.89
C MET A 498 -10.56 3.26 -18.42
N MET A 499 -10.89 4.18 -17.50
CA MET A 499 -10.72 3.97 -16.06
C MET A 499 -11.56 2.79 -15.56
N TYR A 500 -10.94 1.87 -14.82
CA TYR A 500 -11.63 0.70 -14.25
C TYR A 500 -12.43 -0.10 -15.29
N GLN A 501 -11.90 -0.20 -16.52
CA GLN A 501 -12.48 -0.96 -17.62
C GLN A 501 -11.37 -1.70 -18.37
N HIS A 502 -11.56 -2.99 -18.68
CA HIS A 502 -10.54 -3.80 -19.36
C HIS A 502 -10.10 -3.23 -20.72
N ARG A 503 -11.01 -2.59 -21.47
CA ARG A 503 -10.68 -1.88 -22.72
C ARG A 503 -9.62 -0.80 -22.54
N GLY A 504 -9.49 -0.21 -21.36
CA GLY A 504 -8.50 0.82 -21.06
C GLY A 504 -7.05 0.32 -21.12
N HIS A 505 -6.81 -0.96 -20.84
CA HIS A 505 -5.47 -1.58 -20.87
C HIS A 505 -5.34 -2.79 -21.81
N ALA A 506 -6.40 -3.14 -22.55
CA ALA A 506 -6.44 -4.26 -23.50
C ALA A 506 -5.31 -4.19 -24.55
N LYS A 507 -5.00 -2.99 -25.08
CA LYS A 507 -3.91 -2.79 -26.04
C LYS A 507 -2.56 -3.34 -25.61
N TYR A 508 -2.24 -3.27 -24.31
CA TYR A 508 -0.98 -3.82 -23.80
C TYR A 508 -0.98 -5.34 -23.89
N VAL A 509 -2.10 -5.98 -23.57
CA VAL A 509 -2.25 -7.45 -23.65
C VAL A 509 -2.30 -7.92 -25.10
N ASP A 510 -2.94 -7.17 -26.00
CA ASP A 510 -2.93 -7.43 -27.44
C ASP A 510 -1.50 -7.34 -28.00
N ILE A 511 -0.71 -6.35 -27.59
CA ILE A 511 0.72 -6.26 -27.97
C ILE A 511 1.48 -7.50 -27.49
N VAL A 512 1.24 -7.97 -26.25
CA VAL A 512 1.86 -9.21 -25.75
C VAL A 512 1.43 -10.42 -26.59
N LYS A 513 0.15 -10.53 -26.93
CA LYS A 513 -0.39 -11.63 -27.73
C LYS A 513 0.23 -11.70 -29.12
N LEU A 514 0.51 -10.54 -29.73
CA LEU A 514 1.03 -10.44 -31.09
C LEU A 514 2.56 -10.42 -31.18
N PHE A 515 3.24 -9.85 -30.19
CA PHE A 515 4.68 -9.53 -30.25
C PHE A 515 5.48 -10.00 -29.03
N GLY A 516 4.85 -10.64 -28.05
CA GLY A 516 5.49 -11.13 -26.83
C GLY A 516 5.66 -10.06 -25.75
N TRP A 517 6.01 -10.51 -24.54
CA TRP A 517 6.28 -9.63 -23.39
C TRP A 517 7.52 -8.76 -23.59
N GLU A 518 8.43 -9.20 -24.45
CA GLU A 518 9.68 -8.53 -24.81
C GLU A 518 9.42 -7.17 -25.45
N ALA A 519 8.34 -7.03 -26.23
CA ALA A 519 7.97 -5.75 -26.84
C ALA A 519 7.65 -4.69 -25.76
N LEU A 520 6.86 -5.04 -24.75
CA LEU A 520 6.56 -4.13 -23.64
C LEU A 520 7.77 -3.90 -22.72
N SER A 521 8.51 -4.97 -22.43
CA SER A 521 9.68 -4.91 -21.55
C SER A 521 10.78 -4.05 -22.16
N ALA A 522 11.03 -4.16 -23.46
CA ALA A 522 12.00 -3.34 -24.18
C ALA A 522 11.55 -1.86 -24.24
N PHE A 523 10.25 -1.59 -24.40
CA PHE A 523 9.72 -0.23 -24.36
C PHE A 523 9.95 0.43 -23.01
N TRP A 524 9.51 -0.19 -21.91
CA TRP A 524 9.72 0.40 -20.59
C TRP A 524 11.20 0.41 -20.19
N HIS A 525 12.00 -0.57 -20.62
CA HIS A 525 13.45 -0.50 -20.46
C HIS A 525 14.04 0.75 -21.13
N SER A 526 13.58 1.10 -22.33
CA SER A 526 14.00 2.34 -23.00
C SER A 526 13.69 3.57 -22.16
N VAL A 527 12.52 3.62 -21.51
CA VAL A 527 12.16 4.69 -20.56
C VAL A 527 13.15 4.78 -19.40
N GLN A 528 13.60 3.64 -18.86
CA GLN A 528 14.60 3.62 -17.78
C GLN A 528 15.96 4.15 -18.25
N VAL A 529 16.38 3.75 -19.45
CA VAL A 529 17.64 4.19 -20.06
C VAL A 529 17.60 5.68 -20.37
N ASP A 530 16.50 6.17 -20.93
CA ASP A 530 16.31 7.59 -21.24
C ASP A 530 16.35 8.44 -19.97
N TYR A 531 15.71 7.97 -18.88
CA TYR A 531 15.79 8.62 -17.57
C TYR A 531 17.24 8.74 -17.07
N SER A 532 18.05 7.67 -17.21
CA SER A 532 19.47 7.70 -16.82
C SER A 532 20.32 8.69 -17.62
N LYS A 533 19.80 9.17 -18.76
CA LYS A 533 20.41 10.21 -19.61
C LYS A 533 19.80 11.59 -19.41
N GLY A 534 18.90 11.76 -18.43
CA GLY A 534 18.22 13.02 -18.13
C GLY A 534 16.99 13.31 -19.01
N ILE A 535 16.47 12.31 -19.73
CA ILE A 535 15.24 12.43 -20.53
C ILE A 535 14.07 11.90 -19.71
N GLU A 536 13.11 12.77 -19.41
CA GLU A 536 11.94 12.41 -18.61
C GLU A 536 10.65 12.44 -19.43
N TYR A 537 9.74 11.53 -19.10
CA TYR A 537 8.39 11.47 -19.68
C TYR A 537 7.34 11.68 -18.58
N PRO A 538 6.28 12.47 -18.83
CA PRO A 538 5.18 12.62 -17.88
C PRO A 538 4.53 11.25 -17.57
N LYS A 539 4.37 10.94 -16.27
CA LYS A 539 3.84 9.64 -15.80
C LYS A 539 2.45 9.30 -16.36
N ASN A 540 1.55 10.28 -16.45
CA ASN A 540 0.14 10.09 -16.81
C ASN A 540 -0.26 10.80 -18.12
N ASP A 541 0.71 11.36 -18.85
CA ASP A 541 0.49 12.15 -20.06
C ASP A 541 1.73 12.06 -20.98
N ASP A 542 2.26 10.84 -21.14
CA ASP A 542 3.41 10.59 -22.01
C ASP A 542 3.02 10.91 -23.46
N PRO A 543 3.70 11.86 -24.15
CA PRO A 543 3.24 12.39 -25.44
C PRO A 543 2.97 11.31 -26.48
N THR A 544 1.73 11.28 -26.96
CA THR A 544 1.11 10.20 -27.73
C THR A 544 2.00 9.71 -28.88
N ASP A 545 2.36 10.58 -29.81
CA ASP A 545 3.11 10.19 -31.01
C ASP A 545 4.51 9.65 -30.68
N SER A 546 5.22 10.33 -29.77
CA SER A 546 6.57 9.90 -29.36
C SER A 546 6.53 8.55 -28.64
N ARG A 547 5.46 8.28 -27.89
CA ARG A 547 5.23 7.01 -27.21
C ARG A 547 4.88 5.91 -28.21
N ILE A 548 4.00 6.17 -29.18
CA ILE A 548 3.69 5.22 -30.27
C ILE A 548 4.96 4.84 -31.02
N LEU A 549 5.80 5.81 -31.38
CA LEU A 549 7.08 5.55 -32.04
C LEU A 549 8.00 4.66 -31.19
N ARG A 550 8.17 4.97 -29.90
CA ARG A 550 9.02 4.18 -28.99
C ARG A 550 8.47 2.75 -28.79
N MET A 551 7.17 2.60 -28.61
CA MET A 551 6.52 1.28 -28.51
C MET A 551 6.67 0.49 -29.82
N SER A 552 6.53 1.15 -30.98
CA SER A 552 6.68 0.51 -32.30
C SER A 552 8.11 0.07 -32.57
N LYS A 553 9.11 0.88 -32.17
CA LYS A 553 10.53 0.47 -32.20
C LYS A 553 10.78 -0.77 -31.35
N ALA A 554 10.21 -0.83 -30.15
CA ALA A 554 10.35 -1.96 -29.24
C ALA A 554 9.68 -3.24 -29.79
N ALA A 555 8.49 -3.11 -30.39
CA ALA A 555 7.78 -4.21 -31.05
C ALA A 555 8.34 -4.58 -32.44
N LYS A 556 9.22 -3.75 -33.00
CA LYS A 556 9.76 -3.87 -34.37
C LYS A 556 8.68 -3.90 -35.45
N ALA A 557 7.56 -3.25 -35.20
CA ALA A 557 6.41 -3.15 -36.10
C ALA A 557 5.66 -1.84 -35.85
N ASP A 558 5.02 -1.28 -36.87
CA ASP A 558 4.14 -0.12 -36.69
C ASP A 558 2.90 -0.53 -35.86
N LEU A 559 2.85 -0.10 -34.59
CA LEU A 559 1.74 -0.36 -33.68
C LEU A 559 0.59 0.63 -33.84
N THR A 560 0.74 1.68 -34.65
CA THR A 560 -0.26 2.74 -34.82
C THR A 560 -1.66 2.19 -35.13
N PRO A 561 -1.86 1.22 -36.03
CA PRO A 561 -3.21 0.75 -36.37
C PRO A 561 -3.90 0.04 -35.19
N LEU A 562 -3.14 -0.71 -34.40
CA LEU A 562 -3.63 -1.40 -33.21
C LEU A 562 -3.97 -0.41 -32.10
N LEU A 563 -3.09 0.57 -31.84
CA LEU A 563 -3.30 1.61 -30.83
C LEU A 563 -4.47 2.52 -31.21
N TYR A 564 -4.62 2.83 -32.50
CA TYR A 564 -5.76 3.58 -33.03
C TYR A 564 -7.07 2.85 -32.78
N PHE A 565 -7.13 1.53 -33.07
CA PHE A 565 -8.30 0.72 -32.77
C PHE A 565 -8.67 0.81 -31.29
N TRP A 566 -7.69 0.75 -30.39
CA TRP A 566 -7.90 0.89 -28.94
C TRP A 566 -8.06 2.34 -28.45
N GLY A 567 -8.42 3.25 -29.35
CA GLY A 567 -8.81 4.63 -29.03
C GLY A 567 -7.65 5.57 -28.73
N ILE A 568 -6.41 5.21 -29.06
CA ILE A 568 -5.23 6.08 -28.97
C ILE A 568 -4.88 6.58 -30.37
N HIS A 569 -5.41 7.76 -30.72
CA HIS A 569 -5.18 8.37 -32.02
C HIS A 569 -3.92 9.23 -32.01
N PRO A 570 -3.08 9.20 -33.06
CA PRO A 570 -1.95 10.11 -33.19
C PRO A 570 -2.39 11.57 -33.19
N ASP A 571 -1.61 12.43 -32.54
CA ASP A 571 -1.83 13.88 -32.52
C ASP A 571 -1.41 14.51 -33.85
N LYS A 572 -0.31 14.01 -34.46
CA LYS A 572 0.23 14.44 -35.75
C LYS A 572 0.49 13.22 -36.66
N PRO A 573 -0.55 12.60 -37.22
CA PRO A 573 -0.44 11.30 -37.87
C PRO A 573 0.53 11.26 -39.06
N GLU A 574 0.60 12.31 -39.88
CA GLU A 574 1.52 12.36 -41.03
C GLU A 574 2.98 12.42 -40.57
N ALA A 575 3.26 13.23 -39.53
CA ALA A 575 4.58 13.36 -38.96
C ALA A 575 5.03 12.06 -38.27
N LEU A 576 4.13 11.41 -37.52
CA LEU A 576 4.40 10.12 -36.90
C LEU A 576 4.69 9.04 -37.97
N GLN A 577 3.90 8.97 -39.04
CA GLN A 577 4.16 8.01 -40.13
C GLN A 577 5.51 8.24 -40.81
N ALA A 578 5.91 9.50 -41.04
CA ALA A 578 7.24 9.80 -41.57
C ALA A 578 8.36 9.31 -40.63
N GLN A 579 8.19 9.48 -39.31
CA GLN A 579 9.16 9.00 -38.31
C GLN A 579 9.22 7.47 -38.23
N LEU A 580 8.08 6.78 -38.33
CA LEU A 580 8.00 5.32 -38.37
C LEU A 580 8.71 4.77 -39.61
N ALA A 581 8.44 5.35 -40.78
CA ALA A 581 9.09 4.99 -42.05
C ALA A 581 10.60 5.23 -41.99
N GLN A 582 11.05 6.36 -41.45
CA GLN A 582 12.47 6.66 -41.24
C GLN A 582 13.14 5.64 -40.30
N ALA A 583 12.41 5.14 -39.29
CA ALA A 583 12.87 4.09 -38.40
C ALA A 583 12.81 2.67 -39.02
N GLY A 584 12.40 2.55 -40.29
CA GLY A 584 12.29 1.27 -41.00
C GLY A 584 11.15 0.37 -40.50
N LEU A 585 10.19 0.93 -39.75
CA LEU A 585 9.07 0.18 -39.19
C LEU A 585 8.00 -0.02 -40.26
N LYS A 586 7.51 -1.25 -40.39
CA LYS A 586 6.55 -1.65 -41.42
C LYS A 586 5.19 -2.03 -40.80
N PRO A 587 4.10 -1.93 -41.57
CA PRO A 587 2.81 -2.50 -41.19
C PRO A 587 2.92 -4.00 -40.88
N SER A 588 2.15 -4.48 -39.90
CA SER A 588 2.18 -5.87 -39.44
C SER A 588 0.96 -6.66 -39.92
N GLY A 589 1.19 -7.79 -40.60
CA GLY A 589 0.14 -8.74 -40.96
C GLY A 589 -0.62 -9.29 -39.74
N ALA A 590 0.06 -9.46 -38.60
CA ALA A 590 -0.58 -9.91 -37.36
C ALA A 590 -1.57 -8.87 -36.80
N ILE A 591 -1.24 -7.58 -36.91
CA ILE A 591 -2.18 -6.50 -36.55
C ILE A 591 -3.36 -6.47 -37.52
N TYR A 592 -3.10 -6.59 -38.83
CA TYR A 592 -4.16 -6.67 -39.85
C TYR A 592 -5.16 -7.79 -39.51
N ASP A 593 -4.65 -8.99 -39.26
CA ASP A 593 -5.46 -10.17 -38.94
C ASP A 593 -6.26 -9.96 -37.64
N ARG A 594 -5.65 -9.34 -36.62
CA ARG A 594 -6.33 -9.02 -35.36
C ARG A 594 -7.47 -8.02 -35.54
N LEU A 595 -7.26 -6.96 -36.34
CA LEU A 595 -8.29 -5.98 -36.65
C LEU A 595 -9.43 -6.59 -37.48
N ARG A 596 -9.11 -7.48 -38.44
CA ARG A 596 -10.12 -8.25 -39.19
C ARG A 596 -10.94 -9.16 -38.29
N HIS A 597 -10.29 -9.83 -37.32
CA HIS A 597 -10.99 -10.62 -36.31
C HIS A 597 -11.96 -9.75 -35.51
N TYR A 598 -11.50 -8.61 -34.97
CA TYR A 598 -12.39 -7.69 -34.25
C TYR A 598 -13.53 -7.16 -35.10
N GLN A 599 -13.29 -6.84 -36.38
CA GLN A 599 -14.35 -6.46 -37.31
C GLN A 599 -15.41 -7.56 -37.49
N SER A 600 -15.01 -8.83 -37.40
CA SER A 600 -15.90 -9.99 -37.64
C SER A 600 -16.81 -10.32 -36.47
N ILE A 601 -16.43 -9.94 -35.24
CA ILE A 601 -17.21 -10.24 -34.03
C ILE A 601 -18.21 -9.13 -33.66
N ILE A 602 -18.22 -8.00 -34.37
CA ILE A 602 -19.12 -6.88 -34.11
C ILE A 602 -20.59 -7.34 -34.18
N PRO A 603 -21.40 -7.09 -33.14
CA PRO A 603 -22.81 -7.48 -33.16
C PRO A 603 -23.57 -6.66 -34.20
N MET A 604 -24.34 -7.33 -35.06
CA MET A 604 -25.08 -6.69 -36.16
C MET A 604 -26.56 -6.45 -35.84
N ASN A 605 -27.03 -6.89 -34.70
CA ASN A 605 -28.40 -6.68 -34.25
C ASN A 605 -28.46 -6.65 -32.72
N HIS A 606 -29.62 -6.26 -32.20
CA HIS A 606 -29.88 -6.16 -30.77
C HIS A 606 -29.64 -7.49 -30.03
N ASP A 607 -30.07 -8.62 -30.60
CA ASP A 607 -29.95 -9.94 -29.93
C ASP A 607 -28.49 -10.37 -29.78
N ALA A 608 -27.66 -10.15 -30.80
CA ALA A 608 -26.23 -10.43 -30.74
C ALA A 608 -25.52 -9.52 -29.73
N TYR A 609 -25.89 -8.24 -29.68
CA TYR A 609 -25.39 -7.31 -28.65
C TYR A 609 -25.80 -7.77 -27.25
N LEU A 610 -27.07 -8.12 -27.07
CA LEU A 610 -27.61 -8.53 -25.79
C LEU A 610 -26.95 -9.82 -25.29
N ALA A 611 -26.66 -10.78 -26.18
CA ALA A 611 -25.93 -12.00 -25.85
C ALA A 611 -24.51 -11.70 -25.33
N HIS A 612 -23.80 -10.75 -25.95
CA HIS A 612 -22.51 -10.27 -25.45
C HIS A 612 -22.66 -9.59 -24.07
N PHE A 613 -23.62 -8.67 -23.92
CA PHE A 613 -23.87 -7.99 -22.65
C PHE A 613 -24.17 -8.99 -21.51
N GLN A 614 -25.00 -10.00 -21.78
CA GLN A 614 -25.36 -11.05 -20.82
C GLN A 614 -24.19 -11.97 -20.45
N THR A 615 -23.20 -12.11 -21.32
CA THR A 615 -21.96 -12.85 -20.99
C THR A 615 -21.24 -12.16 -19.83
N LEU A 616 -21.11 -10.83 -19.88
CA LEU A 616 -20.47 -10.04 -18.81
C LEU A 616 -21.40 -9.80 -17.61
N HIS A 617 -22.71 -9.71 -17.86
CA HIS A 617 -23.74 -9.35 -16.89
C HIS A 617 -24.92 -10.33 -16.93
N PRO A 618 -24.76 -11.57 -16.45
CA PRO A 618 -25.86 -12.53 -16.42
C PRO A 618 -26.98 -12.08 -15.48
N ALA A 619 -28.17 -12.67 -15.65
CA ALA A 619 -29.31 -12.45 -14.77
C ALA A 619 -28.94 -12.65 -13.29
N GLY A 620 -29.28 -11.68 -12.45
CA GLY A 620 -28.92 -11.69 -11.02
C GLY A 620 -27.53 -11.13 -10.68
N SER A 621 -26.74 -10.69 -11.68
CA SER A 621 -25.48 -9.97 -11.42
C SER A 621 -25.73 -8.59 -10.80
N GLN A 622 -24.89 -8.18 -9.84
CA GLN A 622 -24.96 -6.84 -9.22
C GLN A 622 -24.32 -5.76 -10.11
N THR A 623 -24.65 -5.73 -11.41
CA THR A 623 -24.20 -4.66 -12.30
C THR A 623 -25.13 -3.45 -12.21
N LYS A 624 -24.57 -2.25 -12.37
CA LYS A 624 -25.33 -1.00 -12.54
C LYS A 624 -25.44 -0.60 -14.01
N GLU A 625 -24.70 -1.29 -14.89
CA GLU A 625 -24.79 -1.09 -16.32
C GLU A 625 -26.10 -1.68 -16.83
N LYS A 626 -26.76 -0.94 -17.70
CA LYS A 626 -27.97 -1.40 -18.38
C LYS A 626 -27.61 -1.71 -19.84
N PRO A 627 -28.24 -2.73 -20.44
CA PRO A 627 -28.08 -2.94 -21.87
C PRO A 627 -28.56 -1.70 -22.64
N LEU A 628 -27.98 -1.49 -23.82
CA LEU A 628 -28.44 -0.50 -24.78
C LEU A 628 -29.67 -1.05 -25.51
N ASP A 629 -30.86 -0.72 -25.02
CA ASP A 629 -32.14 -1.17 -25.59
C ASP A 629 -32.33 -0.72 -27.06
N ASP A 630 -31.57 0.30 -27.51
CA ASP A 630 -31.63 0.88 -28.85
C ASP A 630 -30.47 0.43 -29.78
N TYR A 631 -29.66 -0.56 -29.37
CA TYR A 631 -28.62 -1.11 -30.23
C TYR A 631 -29.23 -1.80 -31.47
N GLN A 632 -28.92 -1.30 -32.66
CA GLN A 632 -29.49 -1.76 -33.93
C GLN A 632 -28.40 -2.01 -34.98
N GLU A 633 -28.79 -2.54 -36.14
CA GLU A 633 -27.87 -2.82 -37.26
C GLU A 633 -27.01 -1.61 -37.65
N ARG A 634 -27.58 -0.41 -37.62
CA ARG A 634 -26.85 0.84 -37.87
C ARG A 634 -25.61 1.00 -36.98
N ASN A 635 -25.69 0.60 -35.71
CA ASN A 635 -24.58 0.71 -34.75
C ASN A 635 -23.45 -0.26 -35.13
N GLY A 636 -23.81 -1.50 -35.49
CA GLY A 636 -22.88 -2.50 -36.00
C GLY A 636 -22.20 -2.05 -37.30
N LEU A 637 -22.95 -1.47 -38.24
CA LEU A 637 -22.40 -0.92 -39.49
C LEU A 637 -21.42 0.25 -39.22
N MET A 638 -21.75 1.17 -38.32
CA MET A 638 -20.85 2.26 -37.93
C MET A 638 -19.54 1.72 -37.33
N ALA A 639 -19.61 0.75 -36.42
CA ALA A 639 -18.43 0.13 -35.84
C ALA A 639 -17.58 -0.62 -36.89
N ARG A 640 -18.22 -1.35 -37.82
CA ARG A 640 -17.50 -2.03 -38.92
C ARG A 640 -16.82 -1.05 -39.86
N GLN A 641 -17.46 0.09 -40.13
CA GLN A 641 -16.90 1.16 -40.95
C GLN A 641 -15.64 1.73 -40.30
N VAL A 642 -15.65 1.99 -38.98
CA VAL A 642 -14.48 2.50 -38.25
C VAL A 642 -13.29 1.54 -38.36
N VAL A 643 -13.51 0.22 -38.18
CA VAL A 643 -12.42 -0.76 -38.38
C VAL A 643 -11.97 -0.79 -39.85
N GLN A 644 -12.91 -0.67 -40.80
CA GLN A 644 -12.57 -0.61 -42.22
C GLN A 644 -11.75 0.63 -42.57
N ASP A 645 -12.03 1.77 -41.96
CA ASP A 645 -11.28 3.02 -42.16
C ASP A 645 -9.84 2.89 -41.64
N ILE A 646 -9.66 2.26 -40.48
CA ILE A 646 -8.32 1.92 -39.96
C ILE A 646 -7.59 1.01 -40.95
N LEU A 647 -8.24 -0.05 -41.43
CA LEU A 647 -7.66 -0.99 -42.39
C LEU A 647 -7.28 -0.29 -43.70
N SER A 648 -8.16 0.52 -44.27
CA SER A 648 -7.90 1.26 -45.51
C SER A 648 -6.77 2.27 -45.35
N ARG A 649 -6.68 2.93 -44.18
CA ARG A 649 -5.65 3.95 -43.90
C ARG A 649 -4.26 3.35 -43.76
N TYR A 650 -4.13 2.26 -43.00
CA TYR A 650 -2.82 1.72 -42.64
C TYR A 650 -2.41 0.48 -43.43
N PHE A 651 -3.36 -0.12 -44.16
CA PHE A 651 -3.15 -1.31 -45.00
C PHE A 651 -3.82 -1.13 -46.37
N PRO A 652 -3.48 -0.08 -47.13
CA PRO A 652 -4.15 0.25 -48.40
C PRO A 652 -4.00 -0.83 -49.47
N MET A 653 -2.93 -1.64 -49.38
CA MET A 653 -2.67 -2.77 -50.29
C MET A 653 -3.19 -4.11 -49.75
N GLY A 654 -3.98 -4.09 -48.66
CA GLY A 654 -4.41 -5.29 -47.96
C GLY A 654 -3.36 -5.80 -46.97
N ARG A 655 -3.44 -7.10 -46.65
CA ARG A 655 -2.57 -7.76 -45.67
C ARG A 655 -1.09 -7.69 -46.13
N PRO A 656 -0.18 -7.10 -45.34
CA PRO A 656 1.26 -7.05 -45.64
C PRO A 656 1.97 -8.40 -45.66
#